data_AF-A0A923U3F3-F1
#
_entry.id   AF-A0A923U3F3-F1
#
_cell.length_a   1.000
_cell.length_b   1.000
_cell.length_c   1.000
_cell.angle_alpha   90.00
_cell.angle_beta   90.00
_cell.angle_gamma   90.00
#
_symmetry.space_group_name_H-M   'P 1'
#
loop_
_entity.id
_entity.type
_entity.pdbx_description
1 polymer ?
#
loop_
_entity_poly.entity_id
_entity_poly.type
_entity_poly.pdbx_seq_one_letter_code
_entity_poly.pdbx_strand_id
1 'polypeptide(L)'
;MYLPKSTYRFQVNSSFKLSDVKRLIPYLHKLGISTIYSAPFFSSTKGSNHGYDGTDPDMINPEIGTLDEFKEIHLILKENHMDWLQDIVPNHMAFSAENSWLMDIFEKGWHSEFYGFFDIDWDHPDPQLKGKVLAPFLGGEPDELIKKEELKLAYHEGAFFVDYFGMQYPLCWKSYYDIFSGMELSRKLLEEDYNKLVQEFKLIKENFDQEFSISNAIHQKEAFHYLYQENNSLKENVDQRLRNIQQDPNLFKSILDQQYFKLAFYMEADTKINFRRFFVVSQLMCLKMEDEQVFKRYHQFIRSLLELNLVQGLRIDHIDGLAHPKEYLERLRTMSGKDTYIIVEKILESEEKMPDSWPIQGTSGYEFLAVANHLFTKPESKERFLSIYKDFTGLAPDYEALVREKKSYMLKLRMGGELENLMSLFLKSGVDVGKINDHKRIKEAIFHLLVSFSVYRTYVDGPEYIDCDNKILDLAISKAIELSPDFREELNLIKSVIKAEGPDKEANVKFYMRLQQFTGPLAAKGVEDTTFYIYNRLISHNEVGDSPKGFGIFTENFHKRMQERLEFTPYSINTTSTHDTKRGEDARARINVLSEIPDEWQEAVSKWQEINKRHKAKGEIEMPDANDEYFIYQSVLGSFPTNGKVDEDFQTRTKDFMQKALREAKVHTDFPDYNEPYETATANFIDDILKDGSFLKEFLPFFNKVSDYGILQSLGLTLLKNTAPGIPDTYQG
;
A
#
# COMPACT_ATOMS: atom_id res chain seq x y z
N MET A 1 -26.61 -14.16 -12.54
CA MET A 1 -25.55 -13.26 -12.09
C MET A 1 -26.11 -12.45 -10.94
N TYR A 2 -25.46 -12.53 -9.77
CA TYR A 2 -25.78 -11.72 -8.62
C TYR A 2 -25.30 -10.29 -8.86
N LEU A 3 -26.16 -9.32 -8.53
CA LEU A 3 -25.88 -7.89 -8.62
C LEU A 3 -26.41 -7.23 -7.35
N PRO A 4 -25.54 -6.61 -6.53
CA PRO A 4 -25.98 -5.79 -5.41
C PRO A 4 -26.95 -4.69 -5.87
N LYS A 5 -27.86 -4.27 -5.00
CA LYS A 5 -28.65 -3.04 -5.19
C LYS A 5 -28.02 -1.85 -4.45
N SER A 6 -27.36 -2.12 -3.34
CA SER A 6 -26.64 -1.17 -2.51
C SER A 6 -25.64 -1.92 -1.63
N THR A 7 -24.50 -1.31 -1.37
CA THR A 7 -23.46 -1.88 -0.50
C THR A 7 -23.26 -1.04 0.75
N TYR A 8 -22.88 -1.68 1.85
CA TYR A 8 -22.48 -1.01 3.08
C TYR A 8 -21.12 -1.52 3.54
N ARG A 9 -20.10 -0.65 3.54
CA ARG A 9 -18.71 -1.00 3.85
C ARG A 9 -18.46 -1.02 5.36
N PHE A 10 -18.06 -2.19 5.87
CA PHE A 10 -17.55 -2.35 7.24
C PHE A 10 -16.03 -2.51 7.29
N GLN A 11 -15.42 -1.88 8.29
CA GLN A 11 -14.03 -2.05 8.71
C GLN A 11 -13.99 -2.99 9.91
N VAL A 12 -13.92 -4.30 9.64
CA VAL A 12 -13.82 -5.32 10.69
C VAL A 12 -12.40 -5.37 11.26
N ASN A 13 -12.28 -5.46 12.58
CA ASN A 13 -11.01 -5.59 13.30
C ASN A 13 -11.28 -6.11 14.73
N SER A 14 -10.25 -6.12 15.58
CA SER A 14 -10.35 -6.58 16.97
C SER A 14 -11.34 -5.76 17.84
N SER A 15 -11.63 -4.51 17.48
CA SER A 15 -12.57 -3.62 18.16
C SER A 15 -13.98 -3.60 17.54
N PHE A 16 -14.12 -4.06 16.29
CA PHE A 16 -15.40 -4.20 15.60
C PHE A 16 -15.44 -5.53 14.83
N LYS A 17 -16.04 -6.54 15.46
CA LYS A 17 -15.96 -7.96 15.09
C LYS A 17 -17.14 -8.41 14.23
N LEU A 18 -17.08 -9.65 13.73
CA LEU A 18 -18.22 -10.28 13.05
C LEU A 18 -19.49 -10.30 13.91
N SER A 19 -19.36 -10.48 15.22
CA SER A 19 -20.48 -10.42 16.16
C SER A 19 -21.13 -9.03 16.22
N ASP A 20 -20.37 -7.95 15.99
CA ASP A 20 -20.90 -6.59 15.92
C ASP A 20 -21.66 -6.37 14.60
N VAL A 21 -21.09 -6.84 13.48
CA VAL A 21 -21.76 -6.86 12.16
C VAL A 21 -23.10 -7.59 12.25
N LYS A 22 -23.13 -8.78 12.86
CA LYS A 22 -24.33 -9.59 13.09
C LYS A 22 -25.46 -8.79 13.75
N ARG A 23 -25.15 -7.94 14.74
CA ARG A 23 -26.13 -7.12 15.47
C ARG A 23 -26.71 -5.98 14.61
N LEU A 24 -25.98 -5.52 13.59
CA LEU A 24 -26.40 -4.40 12.74
C LEU A 24 -27.25 -4.84 11.54
N ILE A 25 -27.26 -6.13 11.16
CA ILE A 25 -28.00 -6.62 9.99
C ILE A 25 -29.47 -6.14 9.97
N PRO A 26 -30.26 -6.22 11.06
CA PRO A 26 -31.65 -5.74 11.03
C PRO A 26 -31.78 -4.24 10.77
N TYR A 27 -30.83 -3.44 11.28
CA TYR A 27 -30.78 -2.00 11.01
C TYR A 27 -30.47 -1.72 9.53
N LEU A 28 -29.45 -2.40 8.97
CA LEU A 28 -29.06 -2.23 7.57
C LEU A 28 -30.15 -2.66 6.61
N HIS A 29 -30.86 -3.76 6.92
CA HIS A 29 -32.01 -4.20 6.14
C HIS A 29 -33.09 -3.11 6.11
N LYS A 30 -33.41 -2.51 7.27
CA LYS A 30 -34.35 -1.38 7.37
C LYS A 30 -33.87 -0.13 6.63
N LEU A 31 -32.56 0.11 6.60
CA LEU A 31 -31.94 1.21 5.84
C LEU A 31 -32.04 1.00 4.32
N GLY A 32 -32.29 -0.23 3.86
CA GLY A 32 -32.39 -0.58 2.44
C GLY A 32 -31.08 -1.08 1.83
N ILE A 33 -30.11 -1.49 2.67
CA ILE A 33 -28.88 -2.13 2.22
C ILE A 33 -29.18 -3.55 1.75
N SER A 34 -28.73 -3.92 0.54
CA SER A 34 -28.83 -5.30 0.05
C SER A 34 -27.60 -6.14 0.35
N THR A 35 -26.45 -5.51 0.54
CA THR A 35 -25.18 -6.23 0.54
C THR A 35 -24.23 -5.65 1.58
N ILE A 36 -23.72 -6.49 2.46
CA ILE A 36 -22.58 -6.13 3.31
C ILE A 36 -21.32 -6.20 2.46
N TYR A 37 -20.55 -5.11 2.43
CA TYR A 37 -19.22 -5.06 1.84
C TYR A 37 -18.20 -5.07 3.00
N SER A 38 -17.52 -6.18 3.21
CA SER A 38 -16.58 -6.29 4.34
C SER A 38 -15.15 -6.02 3.90
N ALA A 39 -14.38 -5.33 4.75
CA ALA A 39 -12.92 -5.31 4.69
C ALA A 39 -12.32 -6.72 4.70
N PRO A 40 -11.03 -6.87 4.33
CA PRO A 40 -10.34 -8.15 4.45
C PRO A 40 -10.44 -8.67 5.87
N PHE A 41 -10.89 -9.92 5.99
CA PHE A 41 -11.13 -10.59 7.28
C PHE A 41 -10.30 -11.86 7.46
N PHE A 42 -9.40 -12.16 6.54
CA PHE A 42 -8.44 -13.25 6.68
C PHE A 42 -7.38 -12.88 7.70
N SER A 43 -6.67 -13.89 8.23
CA SER A 43 -5.59 -13.67 9.19
C SER A 43 -4.61 -12.62 8.68
N SER A 44 -4.33 -11.66 9.55
CA SER A 44 -3.42 -10.54 9.33
C SER A 44 -2.47 -10.41 10.51
N THR A 45 -1.54 -9.46 10.48
CA THR A 45 -0.68 -9.24 11.66
C THR A 45 -1.51 -8.89 12.90
N LYS A 46 -0.99 -9.27 14.06
CA LYS A 46 -1.65 -9.09 15.34
C LYS A 46 -1.95 -7.61 15.62
N GLY A 47 -3.20 -7.31 16.00
CA GLY A 47 -3.64 -5.94 16.25
C GLY A 47 -3.84 -5.10 14.99
N SER A 48 -3.80 -5.69 13.79
CA SER A 48 -4.18 -5.01 12.55
C SER A 48 -5.60 -4.46 12.66
N ASN A 49 -5.76 -3.21 12.23
CA ASN A 49 -7.05 -2.52 12.22
C ASN A 49 -7.73 -2.54 10.84
N HIS A 50 -7.10 -3.15 9.83
CA HIS A 50 -7.53 -3.05 8.44
C HIS A 50 -7.48 -4.36 7.64
N GLY A 51 -6.67 -5.35 8.02
CA GLY A 51 -6.63 -6.68 7.39
C GLY A 51 -5.84 -6.81 6.08
N TYR A 52 -5.39 -5.71 5.46
CA TYR A 52 -4.55 -5.74 4.23
C TYR A 52 -3.16 -6.36 4.39
N ASP A 53 -2.66 -6.46 5.62
CA ASP A 53 -1.39 -7.08 6.01
C ASP A 53 -1.59 -8.57 6.32
N GLY A 54 -2.11 -9.31 5.35
CA GLY A 54 -2.46 -10.73 5.49
C GLY A 54 -1.26 -11.63 5.80
N THR A 55 -1.42 -12.53 6.77
CA THR A 55 -0.40 -13.50 7.22
C THR A 55 -0.75 -14.93 6.84
N ASP A 56 -2.04 -15.25 6.71
CA ASP A 56 -2.53 -16.56 6.30
C ASP A 56 -3.87 -16.41 5.55
N PRO A 57 -3.93 -16.73 4.24
CA PRO A 57 -5.15 -16.63 3.45
C PRO A 57 -6.15 -17.78 3.69
N ASP A 58 -5.80 -18.80 4.49
CA ASP A 58 -6.64 -20.00 4.66
C ASP A 58 -7.66 -19.93 5.79
N MET A 59 -7.67 -18.85 6.56
CA MET A 59 -8.52 -18.74 7.73
C MET A 59 -8.96 -17.31 8.00
N ILE A 60 -10.11 -17.19 8.67
CA ILE A 60 -10.59 -15.91 9.21
C ILE A 60 -9.67 -15.51 10.37
N ASN A 61 -9.35 -14.22 10.45
CA ASN A 61 -8.57 -13.67 11.55
C ASN A 61 -9.25 -13.97 12.90
N PRO A 62 -8.59 -14.70 13.82
CA PRO A 62 -9.16 -15.04 15.12
C PRO A 62 -9.53 -13.83 15.99
N GLU A 63 -8.91 -12.67 15.78
CA GLU A 63 -9.27 -11.44 16.49
C GLU A 63 -10.64 -10.89 16.06
N ILE A 64 -11.03 -11.16 14.80
CA ILE A 64 -12.27 -10.68 14.15
C ILE A 64 -13.43 -11.67 14.37
N GLY A 65 -13.17 -12.97 14.31
CA GLY A 65 -14.17 -14.01 14.54
C GLY A 65 -13.79 -15.37 13.97
N THR A 66 -14.78 -16.24 13.83
CA THR A 66 -14.62 -17.63 13.38
C THR A 66 -15.46 -17.95 12.15
N LEU A 67 -15.11 -19.03 11.44
CA LEU A 67 -15.89 -19.52 10.30
C LEU A 67 -17.33 -19.90 10.70
N ASP A 68 -17.53 -20.42 11.91
CA ASP A 68 -18.87 -20.79 12.37
C ASP A 68 -19.72 -19.55 12.69
N GLU A 69 -19.15 -18.50 13.29
CA GLU A 69 -19.83 -17.21 13.42
C GLU A 69 -20.19 -16.61 12.05
N PHE A 70 -19.31 -16.74 11.06
CA PHE A 70 -19.62 -16.28 9.70
C PHE A 70 -20.77 -17.06 9.05
N LYS A 71 -20.83 -18.39 9.26
CA LYS A 71 -21.98 -19.20 8.82
C LYS A 71 -23.29 -18.78 9.51
N GLU A 72 -23.25 -18.42 10.79
CA GLU A 72 -24.43 -17.89 11.49
C GLU A 72 -24.90 -16.55 10.92
N ILE A 73 -23.96 -15.63 10.64
CA ILE A 73 -24.24 -14.37 9.96
C ILE A 73 -24.94 -14.61 8.63
N HIS A 74 -24.44 -15.56 7.84
CA HIS A 74 -25.03 -15.90 6.57
C HIS A 74 -26.49 -16.37 6.65
N LEU A 75 -26.85 -17.15 7.68
CA LEU A 75 -28.24 -17.54 7.89
C LEU A 75 -29.14 -16.33 8.12
N ILE A 76 -28.67 -15.34 8.89
CA ILE A 76 -29.41 -14.10 9.16
C ILE A 76 -29.49 -13.22 7.91
N LEU A 77 -28.43 -13.14 7.11
CA LEU A 77 -28.43 -12.43 5.83
C LEU A 77 -29.49 -13.02 4.88
N LYS A 78 -29.56 -14.35 4.78
CA LYS A 78 -30.59 -15.04 3.98
C LYS A 78 -32.01 -14.72 4.45
N GLU A 79 -32.26 -14.71 5.76
CA GLU A 79 -33.56 -14.33 6.33
C GLU A 79 -33.96 -12.88 6.00
N ASN A 80 -32.98 -11.99 5.83
CA ASN A 80 -33.17 -10.58 5.50
C ASN A 80 -33.00 -10.28 3.99
N HIS A 81 -32.85 -11.30 3.14
CA HIS A 81 -32.58 -11.14 1.71
C HIS A 81 -31.39 -10.22 1.42
N MET A 82 -30.35 -10.36 2.22
CA MET A 82 -29.07 -9.66 2.08
C MET A 82 -27.97 -10.65 1.71
N ASP A 83 -26.90 -10.11 1.13
CA ASP A 83 -25.77 -10.87 0.61
C ASP A 83 -24.43 -10.27 1.10
N TRP A 84 -23.31 -10.92 0.74
CA TRP A 84 -21.97 -10.55 1.17
C TRP A 84 -21.01 -10.33 -0.01
N LEU A 85 -20.34 -9.18 0.00
CA LEU A 85 -19.23 -8.79 -0.88
C LEU A 85 -17.94 -8.78 -0.05
N GLN A 86 -17.00 -9.66 -0.38
CA GLN A 86 -15.75 -9.80 0.37
C GLN A 86 -14.60 -9.11 -0.34
N ASP A 87 -13.86 -8.28 0.39
CA ASP A 87 -12.58 -7.73 -0.05
C ASP A 87 -11.45 -8.78 0.07
N ILE A 88 -10.62 -8.91 -0.98
CA ILE A 88 -9.46 -9.83 -1.01
C ILE A 88 -8.20 -9.11 -1.54
N VAL A 89 -7.03 -9.57 -1.07
CA VAL A 89 -5.74 -8.84 -1.22
C VAL A 89 -4.70 -9.67 -1.97
N PRO A 90 -4.90 -9.97 -3.27
CA PRO A 90 -4.08 -10.94 -3.98
C PRO A 90 -2.66 -10.45 -4.28
N ASN A 91 -2.41 -9.13 -4.27
CA ASN A 91 -1.11 -8.61 -4.69
C ASN A 91 0.01 -8.93 -3.69
N HIS A 92 -0.27 -8.98 -2.40
CA HIS A 92 0.76 -8.98 -1.37
C HIS A 92 0.31 -9.63 -0.05
N MET A 93 1.29 -9.95 0.78
CA MET A 93 1.11 -10.42 2.16
C MET A 93 2.11 -9.71 3.08
N ALA A 94 1.91 -9.82 4.39
CA ALA A 94 2.81 -9.27 5.39
C ALA A 94 4.23 -9.85 5.25
N PHE A 95 5.23 -8.97 5.12
CA PHE A 95 6.64 -9.29 5.26
C PHE A 95 7.01 -9.21 6.75
N SER A 96 6.55 -10.20 7.51
CA SER A 96 6.65 -10.25 8.97
C SER A 96 6.98 -11.68 9.43
N ALA A 97 7.53 -11.81 10.64
CA ALA A 97 7.73 -13.10 11.31
C ALA A 97 6.41 -13.87 11.54
N GLU A 98 5.27 -13.19 11.52
CA GLU A 98 3.94 -13.80 11.64
C GLU A 98 3.46 -14.50 10.35
N ASN A 99 4.13 -14.28 9.22
CA ASN A 99 3.81 -14.92 7.95
C ASN A 99 4.48 -16.30 7.86
N SER A 100 3.68 -17.36 7.97
CA SER A 100 4.17 -18.73 7.97
C SER A 100 4.85 -19.14 6.66
N TRP A 101 4.36 -18.65 5.51
CA TRP A 101 4.98 -18.93 4.20
C TRP A 101 6.37 -18.32 4.13
N LEU A 102 6.53 -17.11 4.66
CA LEU A 102 7.82 -16.44 4.70
C LEU A 102 8.81 -17.13 5.64
N MET A 103 8.38 -17.49 6.85
CA MET A 103 9.24 -18.18 7.81
C MET A 103 9.70 -19.55 7.28
N ASP A 104 8.83 -20.24 6.53
CA ASP A 104 9.19 -21.48 5.84
C ASP A 104 10.32 -21.27 4.81
N ILE A 105 10.25 -20.19 4.03
CA ILE A 105 11.31 -19.79 3.08
C ILE A 105 12.60 -19.45 3.82
N PHE A 106 12.54 -18.71 4.93
CA PHE A 106 13.73 -18.33 5.70
C PHE A 106 14.47 -19.55 6.25
N GLU A 107 13.72 -20.56 6.70
CA GLU A 107 14.29 -21.79 7.25
C GLU A 107 14.79 -22.75 6.16
N LYS A 108 14.01 -22.96 5.10
CA LYS A 108 14.24 -24.04 4.11
C LYS A 108 14.86 -23.55 2.80
N GLY A 109 14.79 -22.25 2.50
CA GLY A 109 15.25 -21.70 1.23
C GLY A 109 14.52 -22.31 0.03
N TRP A 110 15.29 -22.73 -0.98
CA TRP A 110 14.78 -23.33 -2.22
C TRP A 110 14.06 -24.67 -2.06
N HIS A 111 14.15 -25.28 -0.88
CA HIS A 111 13.40 -26.47 -0.47
C HIS A 111 11.98 -26.16 0.06
N SER A 112 11.65 -24.88 0.30
CA SER A 112 10.31 -24.46 0.70
C SER A 112 9.32 -24.62 -0.46
N GLU A 113 8.10 -25.09 -0.18
CA GLU A 113 7.02 -25.10 -1.18
C GLU A 113 6.64 -23.67 -1.63
N PHE A 114 6.93 -22.67 -0.78
CA PHE A 114 6.62 -21.27 -1.02
C PHE A 114 7.76 -20.49 -1.67
N TYR A 115 8.90 -21.13 -1.99
CA TYR A 115 10.10 -20.44 -2.51
C TYR A 115 9.81 -19.57 -3.75
N GLY A 116 8.91 -20.03 -4.62
CA GLY A 116 8.50 -19.33 -5.84
C GLY A 116 7.26 -18.43 -5.68
N PHE A 117 6.68 -18.31 -4.49
CA PHE A 117 5.39 -17.64 -4.29
C PHE A 117 5.51 -16.12 -4.24
N PHE A 118 6.58 -15.63 -3.64
CA PHE A 118 6.87 -14.20 -3.55
C PHE A 118 7.73 -13.74 -4.73
N ASP A 119 7.58 -12.48 -5.08
CA ASP A 119 8.31 -11.85 -6.17
C ASP A 119 9.69 -11.39 -5.70
N ILE A 120 10.61 -12.36 -5.60
CA ILE A 120 12.01 -12.19 -5.16
C ILE A 120 12.95 -12.45 -6.34
N ASP A 121 13.87 -11.52 -6.58
CA ASP A 121 15.02 -11.72 -7.46
C ASP A 121 16.13 -12.47 -6.71
N TRP A 122 16.07 -13.80 -6.81
CA TRP A 122 17.06 -14.70 -6.21
C TRP A 122 18.43 -14.66 -6.94
N ASP A 123 18.49 -14.21 -8.19
CA ASP A 123 19.73 -14.03 -8.96
C ASP A 123 20.08 -12.54 -9.10
N HIS A 124 19.99 -11.83 -7.97
CA HIS A 124 20.31 -10.42 -7.87
C HIS A 124 21.81 -10.18 -8.16
N PRO A 125 22.19 -9.10 -8.88
CA PRO A 125 23.58 -8.82 -9.23
C PRO A 125 24.48 -8.44 -8.04
N ASP A 126 23.91 -7.92 -6.94
CA ASP A 126 24.65 -7.70 -5.69
C ASP A 126 25.02 -9.07 -5.06
N PRO A 127 26.32 -9.39 -4.90
CA PRO A 127 26.75 -10.66 -4.32
C PRO A 127 26.21 -10.93 -2.90
N GLN A 128 25.84 -9.89 -2.15
CA GLN A 128 25.27 -10.05 -0.81
C GLN A 128 23.80 -10.49 -0.83
N LEU A 129 23.09 -10.27 -1.94
CA LEU A 129 21.68 -10.61 -2.12
C LEU A 129 21.50 -11.83 -3.03
N LYS A 130 22.54 -12.28 -3.74
CA LYS A 130 22.46 -13.49 -4.55
C LYS A 130 22.12 -14.71 -3.69
N GLY A 131 21.01 -15.37 -4.02
CA GLY A 131 20.48 -16.52 -3.28
C GLY A 131 19.84 -16.17 -1.92
N LYS A 132 19.63 -14.88 -1.62
CA LYS A 132 19.04 -14.41 -0.37
C LYS A 132 17.95 -13.37 -0.64
N VAL A 133 17.07 -13.13 0.33
CA VAL A 133 16.15 -11.99 0.31
C VAL A 133 16.56 -10.94 1.34
N LEU A 134 16.54 -9.66 0.97
CA LEU A 134 16.77 -8.59 1.92
C LEU A 134 15.64 -8.57 2.97
N ALA A 135 15.99 -8.51 4.24
CA ALA A 135 15.07 -8.47 5.38
C ALA A 135 15.30 -7.18 6.20
N PRO A 136 14.73 -6.04 5.76
CA PRO A 136 14.97 -4.70 6.31
C PRO A 136 14.17 -4.48 7.61
N PHE A 137 14.38 -5.31 8.62
CA PHE A 137 13.61 -5.34 9.87
C PHE A 137 14.30 -4.64 11.05
N LEU A 138 15.58 -4.32 10.92
CA LEU A 138 16.38 -3.83 12.04
C LEU A 138 16.31 -2.31 12.15
N GLY A 139 16.33 -1.80 13.39
CA GLY A 139 16.44 -0.36 13.70
C GLY A 139 17.87 0.19 13.59
N GLY A 140 18.85 -0.64 13.23
CA GLY A 140 20.25 -0.25 13.03
C GLY A 140 21.03 -1.35 12.29
N GLU A 141 22.33 -1.13 12.11
CA GLU A 141 23.22 -2.06 11.40
C GLU A 141 23.42 -3.36 12.21
N PRO A 142 23.37 -4.56 11.57
CA PRO A 142 23.52 -5.83 12.28
C PRO A 142 24.78 -5.92 13.16
N ASP A 143 25.92 -5.45 12.66
CA ASP A 143 27.20 -5.48 13.38
C ASP A 143 27.17 -4.64 14.68
N GLU A 144 26.36 -3.57 14.73
CA GLU A 144 26.17 -2.75 15.92
C GLU A 144 25.21 -3.41 16.91
N LEU A 145 24.11 -3.98 16.41
CA LEU A 145 23.08 -4.62 17.22
C LEU A 145 23.58 -5.91 17.88
N ILE A 146 24.47 -6.66 17.22
CA ILE A 146 25.16 -7.81 17.83
C ILE A 146 26.03 -7.36 19.01
N LYS A 147 26.81 -6.28 18.85
CA LYS A 147 27.68 -5.74 19.90
C LYS A 147 26.90 -5.20 21.11
N LYS A 148 25.72 -4.63 20.87
CA LYS A 148 24.80 -4.16 21.93
C LYS A 148 24.03 -5.29 22.59
N GLU A 149 24.17 -6.53 22.10
CA GLU A 149 23.33 -7.66 22.50
C GLU A 149 21.83 -7.35 22.32
N GLU A 150 21.47 -6.66 21.25
CA GLU A 150 20.08 -6.44 20.83
C GLU A 150 19.65 -7.46 19.79
N LEU A 151 20.60 -7.98 18.99
CA LEU A 151 20.43 -9.11 18.10
C LEU A 151 21.10 -10.34 18.71
N LYS A 152 20.32 -11.40 18.95
CA LYS A 152 20.78 -12.63 19.64
C LYS A 152 20.41 -13.88 18.89
N LEU A 153 21.08 -14.98 19.19
CA LEU A 153 20.59 -16.31 18.82
C LEU A 153 19.80 -16.90 19.99
N ALA A 154 18.68 -17.54 19.68
CA ALA A 154 17.82 -18.21 20.65
C ALA A 154 17.44 -19.60 20.15
N TYR A 155 17.08 -20.49 21.07
CA TYR A 155 16.45 -21.78 20.76
C TYR A 155 15.07 -21.82 21.40
N HIS A 156 14.03 -22.03 20.60
CA HIS A 156 12.64 -22.08 21.03
C HIS A 156 11.86 -23.10 20.19
N GLU A 157 10.88 -23.80 20.76
CA GLU A 157 9.95 -24.68 20.01
C GLU A 157 10.57 -25.58 18.92
N GLY A 158 11.75 -26.14 19.18
CA GLY A 158 12.40 -27.06 18.25
C GLY A 158 13.30 -26.43 17.20
N ALA A 159 13.45 -25.10 17.17
CA ALA A 159 14.26 -24.40 16.20
C ALA A 159 15.22 -23.38 16.82
N PHE A 160 16.29 -23.08 16.10
CA PHE A 160 17.13 -21.92 16.40
C PHE A 160 16.63 -20.69 15.64
N PHE A 161 16.71 -19.54 16.27
CA PHE A 161 16.26 -18.26 15.73
C PHE A 161 17.33 -17.19 15.90
N VAL A 162 17.32 -16.21 15.02
CA VAL A 162 17.80 -14.87 15.34
C VAL A 162 16.65 -14.11 16.01
N ASP A 163 16.87 -13.65 17.24
CA ASP A 163 15.93 -12.85 18.03
C ASP A 163 16.33 -11.37 17.99
N TYR A 164 15.37 -10.51 17.64
CA TYR A 164 15.49 -9.07 17.69
C TYR A 164 14.30 -8.49 18.46
N PHE A 165 14.51 -8.12 19.73
CA PHE A 165 13.45 -7.65 20.63
C PHE A 165 12.21 -8.56 20.67
N GLY A 166 12.40 -9.88 20.65
CA GLY A 166 11.32 -10.88 20.64
C GLY A 166 10.77 -11.23 19.26
N MET A 167 11.19 -10.53 18.19
CA MET A 167 10.91 -10.96 16.81
C MET A 167 11.86 -12.09 16.44
N GLN A 168 11.31 -13.24 16.08
CA GLN A 168 12.07 -14.48 15.84
C GLN A 168 12.15 -14.81 14.35
N TYR A 169 13.37 -14.92 13.82
CA TYR A 169 13.65 -15.32 12.43
C TYR A 169 14.36 -16.67 12.42
N PRO A 170 13.79 -17.72 11.80
CA PRO A 170 14.34 -19.07 11.93
C PRO A 170 15.69 -19.16 11.24
N LEU A 171 16.63 -19.86 11.87
CA LEU A 171 17.88 -20.21 11.26
C LEU A 171 17.67 -21.35 10.25
N CYS A 172 18.31 -21.22 9.09
CA CYS A 172 18.36 -22.29 8.11
C CYS A 172 19.15 -23.49 8.63
N TRP A 173 18.74 -24.69 8.22
CA TRP A 173 19.29 -25.94 8.76
C TRP A 173 20.79 -26.13 8.54
N LYS A 174 21.36 -25.57 7.45
CA LYS A 174 22.81 -25.63 7.23
C LYS A 174 23.61 -24.93 8.32
N SER A 175 23.05 -23.89 8.96
CA SER A 175 23.73 -23.15 10.02
C SER A 175 23.68 -23.84 11.38
N TYR A 176 22.83 -24.86 11.56
CA TYR A 176 22.76 -25.63 12.81
C TYR A 176 24.08 -26.35 13.11
N TYR A 177 24.79 -26.81 12.08
CA TYR A 177 26.09 -27.44 12.25
C TYR A 177 27.09 -26.53 12.97
N ASP A 178 27.16 -25.23 12.66
CA ASP A 178 28.12 -24.32 13.31
C ASP A 178 27.75 -24.01 14.76
N ILE A 179 26.47 -24.17 15.11
CA ILE A 179 26.02 -24.12 16.50
C ILE A 179 26.49 -25.39 17.21
N PHE A 180 26.23 -26.57 16.65
CA PHE A 180 26.58 -27.86 17.26
C PHE A 180 28.09 -28.17 17.31
N SER A 181 28.85 -27.78 16.28
CA SER A 181 30.25 -28.20 16.11
C SER A 181 31.20 -27.69 17.20
N GLY A 182 30.76 -26.77 18.06
CA GLY A 182 31.55 -26.26 19.18
C GLY A 182 30.87 -26.36 20.54
N MET A 183 29.93 -27.31 20.74
CA MET A 183 29.50 -27.70 22.09
C MET A 183 30.42 -28.79 22.64
N GLU A 184 30.80 -28.69 23.92
CA GLU A 184 31.54 -29.72 24.64
C GLU A 184 30.60 -30.48 25.59
N LEU A 185 30.28 -31.73 25.28
CA LEU A 185 29.42 -32.56 26.15
C LEU A 185 30.25 -33.32 27.19
N SER A 186 29.80 -33.31 28.45
CA SER A 186 30.51 -33.90 29.59
C SER A 186 30.10 -35.33 29.97
N ARG A 187 29.07 -35.92 29.33
CA ARG A 187 28.52 -37.26 29.65
C ARG A 187 28.54 -38.21 28.45
N LYS A 188 29.23 -39.36 28.58
CA LYS A 188 29.38 -40.42 27.54
C LYS A 188 28.08 -40.91 26.88
N LEU A 189 27.00 -41.09 27.63
CA LEU A 189 25.72 -41.62 27.09
C LEU A 189 24.96 -40.61 26.22
N LEU A 190 25.24 -39.32 26.34
CA LEU A 190 24.70 -38.27 25.44
C LEU A 190 25.61 -38.04 24.24
N GLU A 191 26.85 -38.53 24.31
CA GLU A 191 27.89 -38.26 23.35
C GLU A 191 27.65 -39.01 22.03
N GLU A 192 27.13 -40.24 22.05
CA GLU A 192 26.86 -41.02 20.82
C GLU A 192 25.70 -40.44 20.00
N ASP A 193 24.53 -40.21 20.63
CA ASP A 193 23.36 -39.65 19.96
C ASP A 193 23.64 -38.22 19.47
N TYR A 194 24.35 -37.42 20.27
CA TYR A 194 24.76 -36.08 19.87
C TYR A 194 25.77 -36.09 18.72
N ASN A 195 26.81 -36.93 18.79
CA ASN A 195 27.81 -37.01 17.72
C ASN A 195 27.15 -37.46 16.42
N LYS A 196 26.19 -38.38 16.47
CA LYS A 196 25.38 -38.75 15.31
C LYS A 196 24.63 -37.53 14.76
N LEU A 197 23.97 -36.76 15.63
CA LEU A 197 23.26 -35.54 15.24
C LEU A 197 24.18 -34.49 14.59
N VAL A 198 25.37 -34.26 15.15
CA VAL A 198 26.40 -33.36 14.59
C VAL A 198 26.82 -33.83 13.19
N GLN A 199 27.04 -35.13 12.99
CA GLN A 199 27.39 -35.68 11.68
C GLN A 199 26.25 -35.53 10.67
N GLU A 200 25.00 -35.74 11.09
CA GLU A 200 23.84 -35.52 10.22
C GLU A 200 23.72 -34.04 9.81
N PHE A 201 23.85 -33.09 10.74
CA PHE A 201 23.83 -31.65 10.40
C PHE A 201 25.05 -31.22 9.57
N LYS A 202 26.19 -31.90 9.72
CA LYS A 202 27.33 -31.72 8.83
C LYS A 202 26.99 -32.16 7.41
N LEU A 203 26.38 -33.33 7.24
CA LEU A 203 25.91 -33.82 5.94
C LEU A 203 24.84 -32.90 5.34
N ILE A 204 23.93 -32.39 6.16
CA ILE A 204 22.95 -31.37 5.76
C ILE A 204 23.68 -30.15 5.21
N LYS A 205 24.67 -29.60 5.94
CA LYS A 205 25.44 -28.43 5.49
C LYS A 205 26.21 -28.69 4.20
N GLU A 206 26.86 -29.85 4.06
CA GLU A 206 27.69 -30.19 2.90
C GLU A 206 26.88 -30.50 1.63
N ASN A 207 25.65 -31.01 1.78
CA ASN A 207 24.81 -31.44 0.66
C ASN A 207 23.56 -30.57 0.48
N PHE A 208 23.40 -29.46 1.21
CA PHE A 208 22.17 -28.67 1.20
C PHE A 208 21.80 -28.15 -0.20
N ASP A 209 22.81 -27.83 -1.00
CA ASP A 209 22.69 -27.30 -2.37
C ASP A 209 22.61 -28.42 -3.44
N GLN A 210 22.54 -29.69 -3.02
CA GLN A 210 22.25 -30.86 -3.86
C GLN A 210 20.83 -31.39 -3.56
N GLU A 211 20.37 -32.45 -4.24
CA GLU A 211 19.13 -33.17 -3.86
C GLU A 211 19.28 -33.76 -2.45
N PHE A 212 18.98 -32.95 -1.44
CA PHE A 212 18.98 -33.32 -0.04
C PHE A 212 17.56 -33.72 0.40
N SER A 213 17.46 -34.76 1.25
CA SER A 213 16.17 -35.20 1.78
C SER A 213 15.69 -34.25 2.89
N ILE A 214 14.81 -33.30 2.54
CA ILE A 214 14.10 -32.42 3.49
C ILE A 214 13.50 -33.22 4.66
N SER A 215 12.93 -34.40 4.34
CA SER A 215 12.36 -35.29 5.35
C SER A 215 13.39 -35.76 6.38
N ASN A 216 14.65 -35.98 5.98
CA ASN A 216 15.72 -36.29 6.93
C ASN A 216 16.00 -35.11 7.85
N ALA A 217 16.14 -33.88 7.33
CA ALA A 217 16.40 -32.71 8.19
C ALA A 217 15.27 -32.43 9.18
N ILE A 218 14.01 -32.56 8.76
CA ILE A 218 12.85 -32.47 9.67
C ILE A 218 12.98 -33.52 10.77
N HIS A 219 13.24 -34.78 10.41
CA HIS A 219 13.41 -35.86 11.38
C HIS A 219 14.56 -35.59 12.36
N GLN A 220 15.71 -35.08 11.90
CA GLN A 220 16.83 -34.74 12.77
C GLN A 220 16.51 -33.56 13.69
N LYS A 221 15.75 -32.56 13.22
CA LYS A 221 15.30 -31.42 14.03
C LYS A 221 14.35 -31.89 15.15
N GLU A 222 13.40 -32.76 14.82
CA GLU A 222 12.49 -33.38 15.80
C GLU A 222 13.24 -34.25 16.81
N ALA A 223 14.20 -35.07 16.34
CA ALA A 223 15.04 -35.88 17.21
C ALA A 223 15.88 -35.02 18.17
N PHE A 224 16.48 -33.92 17.67
CA PHE A 224 17.18 -32.96 18.51
C PHE A 224 16.25 -32.35 19.56
N HIS A 225 15.05 -31.92 19.14
CA HIS A 225 14.10 -31.30 20.06
C HIS A 225 13.67 -32.25 21.18
N TYR A 226 13.43 -33.52 20.85
CA TYR A 226 13.13 -34.55 21.84
C TYR A 226 14.28 -34.72 22.84
N LEU A 227 15.53 -34.83 22.36
CA LEU A 227 16.71 -34.90 23.24
C LEU A 227 16.87 -33.64 24.10
N TYR A 228 16.61 -32.46 23.52
CA TYR A 228 16.66 -31.18 24.22
C TYR A 228 15.63 -31.13 25.35
N GLN A 229 14.38 -31.54 25.12
CA GLN A 229 13.33 -31.52 26.14
C GLN A 229 13.65 -32.41 27.34
N GLU A 230 14.15 -33.62 27.08
CA GLU A 230 14.42 -34.65 28.08
C GLU A 230 15.73 -34.44 28.86
N ASN A 231 16.66 -33.61 28.36
CA ASN A 231 18.00 -33.50 28.93
C ASN A 231 18.41 -32.09 29.36
N ASN A 232 18.33 -31.81 30.67
CA ASN A 232 18.74 -30.52 31.24
C ASN A 232 20.21 -30.16 30.97
N SER A 233 21.12 -31.16 30.91
CA SER A 233 22.52 -30.89 30.61
C SER A 233 22.70 -30.43 29.16
N LEU A 234 21.92 -30.97 28.22
CA LEU A 234 21.93 -30.49 26.84
C LEU A 234 21.40 -29.05 26.74
N LYS A 235 20.34 -28.71 27.47
CA LYS A 235 19.82 -27.33 27.55
C LYS A 235 20.89 -26.35 27.99
N GLU A 236 21.57 -26.65 29.11
CA GLU A 236 22.66 -25.80 29.63
C GLU A 236 23.81 -25.64 28.63
N ASN A 237 24.15 -26.70 27.89
CA ASN A 237 25.19 -26.64 26.86
C ASN A 237 24.77 -25.80 25.65
N VAL A 238 23.52 -25.89 25.21
CA VAL A 238 22.97 -25.03 24.16
C VAL A 238 23.01 -23.58 24.60
N ASP A 239 22.52 -23.26 25.80
CA ASP A 239 22.51 -21.89 26.34
C ASP A 239 23.94 -21.33 26.51
N GLN A 240 24.90 -22.17 26.93
CA GLN A 240 26.30 -21.77 26.99
C GLN A 240 26.89 -21.54 25.60
N ARG A 241 26.56 -22.38 24.62
CA ARG A 241 27.02 -22.24 23.24
C ARG A 241 26.50 -20.96 22.60
N LEU A 242 25.22 -20.65 22.77
CA LEU A 242 24.62 -19.41 22.26
C LEU A 242 25.29 -18.17 22.88
N ARG A 243 25.60 -18.20 24.18
CA ARG A 243 26.39 -17.13 24.84
C ARG A 243 27.81 -17.01 24.30
N ASN A 244 28.48 -18.13 24.04
CA ASN A 244 29.82 -18.11 23.45
C ASN A 244 29.80 -17.52 22.03
N ILE A 245 28.78 -17.85 21.22
CA ILE A 245 28.59 -17.26 19.89
C ILE A 245 28.31 -15.76 19.99
N GLN A 246 27.52 -15.30 20.96
CA GLN A 246 27.28 -13.87 21.21
C GLN A 246 28.60 -13.11 21.47
N GLN A 247 29.57 -13.75 22.12
CA GLN A 247 30.89 -13.18 22.42
C GLN A 247 31.89 -13.27 21.27
N ASP A 248 31.56 -13.98 20.19
CA ASP A 248 32.35 -14.08 18.96
C ASP A 248 31.57 -13.50 17.77
N PRO A 249 31.64 -12.16 17.54
CA PRO A 249 30.93 -11.51 16.46
C PRO A 249 31.24 -12.07 15.07
N ASN A 250 32.44 -12.63 14.86
CA ASN A 250 32.80 -13.21 13.56
C ASN A 250 32.06 -14.53 13.33
N LEU A 251 31.95 -15.37 14.36
CA LEU A 251 31.16 -16.59 14.29
C LEU A 251 29.67 -16.29 14.14
N PHE A 252 29.14 -15.32 14.89
CA PHE A 252 27.76 -14.87 14.75
C PHE A 252 27.49 -14.41 13.31
N LYS A 253 28.36 -13.55 12.76
CA LYS A 253 28.25 -13.05 11.39
C LYS A 253 28.32 -14.17 10.36
N SER A 254 29.22 -15.14 10.53
CA SER A 254 29.29 -16.33 9.67
C SER A 254 27.99 -17.14 9.69
N ILE A 255 27.32 -17.25 10.85
CA ILE A 255 26.00 -17.88 10.95
C ILE A 255 24.96 -17.04 10.19
N LEU A 256 24.94 -15.71 10.36
CA LEU A 256 24.02 -14.84 9.60
C LEU A 256 24.27 -14.89 8.09
N ASP A 257 25.53 -14.96 7.66
CA ASP A 257 25.91 -15.02 6.25
C ASP A 257 25.48 -16.34 5.57
N GLN A 258 25.11 -17.36 6.34
CA GLN A 258 24.53 -18.57 5.79
C GLN A 258 23.02 -18.42 5.53
N GLN A 259 22.31 -17.49 6.17
CA GLN A 259 20.85 -17.46 6.06
C GLN A 259 20.33 -17.17 4.64
N TYR A 260 19.10 -17.62 4.33
CA TYR A 260 18.39 -17.29 3.09
C TYR A 260 17.81 -15.88 3.07
N PHE A 261 17.98 -15.16 4.17
CA PHE A 261 17.65 -13.76 4.31
C PHE A 261 18.89 -12.98 4.75
N LYS A 262 18.95 -11.71 4.38
CA LYS A 262 19.95 -10.75 4.87
C LYS A 262 19.24 -9.75 5.77
N LEU A 263 19.37 -9.90 7.09
CA LEU A 263 18.88 -8.89 8.02
C LEU A 263 19.61 -7.57 7.77
N ALA A 264 18.86 -6.49 7.67
CA ALA A 264 19.36 -5.18 7.30
C ALA A 264 18.66 -4.06 8.09
N PHE A 265 19.33 -2.92 8.18
CA PHE A 265 18.73 -1.68 8.65
C PHE A 265 17.55 -1.31 7.73
N TYR A 266 16.42 -0.90 8.31
CA TYR A 266 15.18 -0.73 7.55
C TYR A 266 15.29 0.24 6.36
N MET A 267 16.18 1.24 6.44
CA MET A 267 16.42 2.22 5.37
C MET A 267 17.20 1.66 4.17
N GLU A 268 17.89 0.51 4.30
CA GLU A 268 18.65 -0.07 3.18
C GLU A 268 17.72 -0.35 1.98
N ALA A 269 16.46 -0.72 2.25
CA ALA A 269 15.42 -1.01 1.27
C ALA A 269 15.17 0.12 0.25
N ASP A 270 15.41 1.39 0.62
CA ASP A 270 15.17 2.53 -0.27
C ASP A 270 16.22 2.63 -1.40
N THR A 271 17.40 2.01 -1.21
CA THR A 271 18.50 2.05 -2.20
C THR A 271 18.90 0.68 -2.73
N LYS A 272 18.58 -0.39 -1.99
CA LYS A 272 18.85 -1.78 -2.37
C LYS A 272 17.66 -2.62 -1.95
N ILE A 273 17.07 -3.32 -2.89
CA ILE A 273 15.96 -4.25 -2.62
C ILE A 273 15.98 -5.32 -3.70
N ASN A 274 15.66 -6.56 -3.36
CA ASN A 274 15.57 -7.64 -4.35
C ASN A 274 14.24 -8.39 -4.27
N PHE A 275 13.21 -7.74 -3.75
CA PHE A 275 11.84 -8.24 -3.78
C PHE A 275 10.90 -7.10 -4.15
N ARG A 276 9.73 -7.42 -4.69
CA ARG A 276 8.68 -6.41 -4.92
C ARG A 276 7.88 -6.20 -3.65
N ARG A 277 7.73 -4.93 -3.25
CA ARG A 277 6.88 -4.51 -2.14
C ARG A 277 5.65 -3.75 -2.63
N PHE A 278 4.63 -3.64 -1.77
CA PHE A 278 3.49 -2.76 -2.02
C PHE A 278 3.91 -1.30 -1.79
N PHE A 279 3.87 -0.48 -2.83
CA PHE A 279 4.36 0.90 -2.82
C PHE A 279 5.81 1.03 -2.30
N VAL A 280 5.99 1.72 -1.17
CA VAL A 280 7.25 1.88 -0.43
C VAL A 280 7.17 1.20 0.95
N VAL A 281 6.17 0.35 1.17
CA VAL A 281 5.91 -0.28 2.47
C VAL A 281 6.71 -1.57 2.54
N SER A 282 7.86 -1.51 3.20
CA SER A 282 8.76 -2.66 3.32
C SER A 282 8.14 -3.82 4.11
N GLN A 283 7.07 -3.59 4.88
CA GLN A 283 6.35 -4.63 5.62
C GLN A 283 5.35 -5.43 4.77
N LEU A 284 5.25 -5.18 3.45
CA LEU A 284 4.33 -5.89 2.56
C LEU A 284 5.09 -6.41 1.34
N MET A 285 5.20 -7.73 1.21
CA MET A 285 5.89 -8.41 0.11
C MET A 285 4.89 -8.94 -0.90
N CYS A 286 5.15 -8.69 -2.18
CA CYS A 286 4.22 -9.04 -3.23
C CYS A 286 4.33 -10.50 -3.66
N LEU A 287 3.18 -11.08 -4.01
CA LEU A 287 3.04 -12.43 -4.54
C LEU A 287 3.14 -12.44 -6.08
N LYS A 288 3.52 -13.60 -6.63
CA LYS A 288 3.56 -13.87 -8.07
C LYS A 288 2.25 -14.50 -8.55
N MET A 289 1.16 -13.73 -8.53
CA MET A 289 -0.18 -14.21 -8.89
C MET A 289 -0.33 -14.66 -10.34
N GLU A 290 0.61 -14.31 -11.21
CA GLU A 290 0.71 -14.86 -12.56
C GLU A 290 1.03 -16.37 -12.58
N ASP A 291 1.64 -16.90 -11.52
CA ASP A 291 1.85 -18.33 -11.34
C ASP A 291 0.56 -19.02 -10.89
N GLU A 292 0.16 -20.06 -11.63
CA GLU A 292 -1.10 -20.77 -11.38
C GLU A 292 -1.09 -21.50 -10.01
N GLN A 293 0.06 -21.99 -9.54
CA GLN A 293 0.18 -22.65 -8.24
C GLN A 293 -0.05 -21.64 -7.11
N VAL A 294 0.54 -20.44 -7.23
CA VAL A 294 0.37 -19.35 -6.27
C VAL A 294 -1.09 -18.91 -6.23
N PHE A 295 -1.70 -18.69 -7.40
CA PHE A 295 -3.11 -18.34 -7.53
C PHE A 295 -4.02 -19.37 -6.84
N LYS A 296 -3.85 -20.67 -7.15
CA LYS A 296 -4.68 -21.75 -6.60
C LYS A 296 -4.52 -21.86 -5.09
N ARG A 297 -3.28 -21.79 -4.59
CA ARG A 297 -2.99 -21.94 -3.17
C ARG A 297 -3.53 -20.78 -2.34
N TYR A 298 -3.37 -19.54 -2.81
CA TYR A 298 -3.88 -18.35 -2.13
C TYR A 298 -5.42 -18.29 -2.14
N HIS A 299 -6.07 -18.63 -3.26
CA HIS A 299 -7.53 -18.49 -3.37
C HIS A 299 -8.31 -19.71 -2.85
N GLN A 300 -7.64 -20.71 -2.27
CA GLN A 300 -8.28 -21.95 -1.85
C GLN A 300 -9.42 -21.71 -0.85
N PHE A 301 -9.19 -20.87 0.16
CA PHE A 301 -10.20 -20.62 1.18
C PHE A 301 -11.35 -19.74 0.68
N ILE A 302 -11.08 -18.62 -0.01
CA ILE A 302 -12.16 -17.80 -0.61
C ILE A 302 -13.01 -18.60 -1.60
N ARG A 303 -12.39 -19.50 -2.37
CA ARG A 303 -13.10 -20.45 -3.24
C ARG A 303 -14.05 -21.32 -2.43
N SER A 304 -13.62 -21.86 -1.30
CA SER A 304 -14.49 -22.67 -0.43
C SER A 304 -15.70 -21.87 0.09
N LEU A 305 -15.51 -20.58 0.42
CA LEU A 305 -16.60 -19.70 0.85
C LEU A 305 -17.61 -19.43 -0.28
N LEU A 306 -17.14 -19.29 -1.52
CA LEU A 306 -17.97 -19.16 -2.72
C LEU A 306 -18.74 -20.46 -3.01
N GLU A 307 -18.08 -21.62 -2.96
CA GLU A 307 -18.70 -22.94 -3.20
C GLU A 307 -19.77 -23.28 -2.16
N LEU A 308 -19.56 -22.87 -0.90
CA LEU A 308 -20.55 -22.96 0.17
C LEU A 308 -21.64 -21.86 0.10
N ASN A 309 -21.54 -20.95 -0.89
CA ASN A 309 -22.41 -19.80 -1.08
C ASN A 309 -22.52 -18.95 0.20
N LEU A 310 -21.42 -18.74 0.91
CA LEU A 310 -21.29 -17.81 2.06
C LEU A 310 -20.90 -16.40 1.60
N VAL A 311 -20.34 -16.27 0.39
CA VAL A 311 -19.94 -15.02 -0.25
C VAL A 311 -20.55 -14.99 -1.66
N GLN A 312 -21.06 -13.83 -2.10
CA GLN A 312 -21.70 -13.66 -3.41
C GLN A 312 -20.92 -12.74 -4.35
N GLY A 313 -20.00 -11.94 -3.80
CA GLY A 313 -19.12 -11.10 -4.61
C GLY A 313 -17.74 -10.91 -4.01
N LEU A 314 -16.80 -10.49 -4.86
CA LEU A 314 -15.42 -10.17 -4.51
C LEU A 314 -15.08 -8.73 -4.92
N ARG A 315 -14.45 -7.99 -4.02
CA ARG A 315 -13.71 -6.76 -4.35
C ARG A 315 -12.22 -7.08 -4.32
N ILE A 316 -11.52 -6.73 -5.39
CA ILE A 316 -10.09 -7.04 -5.53
C ILE A 316 -9.28 -5.80 -5.19
N ASP A 317 -8.47 -5.91 -4.14
CA ASP A 317 -7.52 -4.87 -3.76
C ASP A 317 -6.39 -4.74 -4.79
N HIS A 318 -6.02 -3.50 -5.10
CA HIS A 318 -4.81 -3.14 -5.84
C HIS A 318 -4.53 -4.00 -7.10
N ILE A 319 -5.51 -4.09 -8.01
CA ILE A 319 -5.37 -4.88 -9.25
C ILE A 319 -4.17 -4.42 -10.10
N ASP A 320 -3.85 -3.12 -10.02
CA ASP A 320 -2.75 -2.49 -10.75
C ASP A 320 -1.37 -2.88 -10.22
N GLY A 321 -1.26 -3.64 -9.13
CA GLY A 321 0.00 -4.25 -8.68
C GLY A 321 0.35 -5.56 -9.39
N LEU A 322 -0.63 -6.24 -9.99
CA LEU A 322 -0.43 -7.57 -10.59
C LEU A 322 0.36 -7.50 -11.91
N ALA A 323 1.12 -8.55 -12.22
CA ALA A 323 1.84 -8.64 -13.48
C ALA A 323 0.88 -8.72 -14.67
N HIS A 324 -0.06 -9.69 -14.63
CA HIS A 324 -1.07 -9.96 -15.66
C HIS A 324 -2.49 -9.84 -15.08
N PRO A 325 -3.01 -8.61 -14.87
CA PRO A 325 -4.31 -8.41 -14.23
C PRO A 325 -5.47 -9.02 -15.02
N LYS A 326 -5.42 -8.99 -16.37
CA LYS A 326 -6.45 -9.62 -17.20
C LYS A 326 -6.51 -11.13 -16.95
N GLU A 327 -5.37 -11.80 -17.05
CA GLU A 327 -5.28 -13.25 -16.84
C GLU A 327 -5.71 -13.64 -15.41
N TYR A 328 -5.29 -12.86 -14.42
CA TYR A 328 -5.75 -13.04 -13.04
C TYR A 328 -7.28 -12.98 -12.94
N LEU A 329 -7.92 -11.98 -13.55
CA LEU A 329 -9.37 -11.82 -13.53
C LEU A 329 -10.10 -12.94 -14.30
N GLU A 330 -9.53 -13.44 -15.40
CA GLU A 330 -10.06 -14.59 -16.14
C GLU A 330 -9.99 -15.89 -15.31
N ARG A 331 -8.87 -16.14 -14.63
CA ARG A 331 -8.72 -17.25 -13.68
C ARG A 331 -9.69 -17.11 -12.52
N LEU A 332 -9.82 -15.91 -11.95
CA LEU A 332 -10.74 -15.62 -10.85
C LEU A 332 -12.20 -15.80 -11.26
N ARG A 333 -12.59 -15.33 -12.45
CA ARG A 333 -13.94 -15.55 -13.01
C ARG A 333 -14.23 -17.03 -13.22
N THR A 334 -13.25 -17.78 -13.73
CA THR A 334 -13.39 -19.24 -13.92
C THR A 334 -13.58 -19.95 -12.58
N MET A 335 -12.80 -19.57 -11.56
CA MET A 335 -12.87 -20.14 -10.22
C MET A 335 -14.17 -19.78 -9.48
N SER A 336 -14.59 -18.52 -9.56
CA SER A 336 -15.75 -18.00 -8.82
C SER A 336 -17.08 -18.22 -9.53
N GLY A 337 -17.06 -18.58 -10.82
CA GLY A 337 -18.25 -18.77 -11.63
C GLY A 337 -18.82 -17.48 -12.22
N LYS A 338 -19.66 -17.65 -13.25
CA LYS A 338 -20.28 -16.55 -14.00
C LYS A 338 -21.22 -15.66 -13.16
N ASP A 339 -21.70 -16.18 -12.04
CA ASP A 339 -22.74 -15.52 -11.25
C ASP A 339 -22.18 -14.65 -10.12
N THR A 340 -20.90 -14.78 -9.77
CA THR A 340 -20.24 -14.00 -8.72
C THR A 340 -20.06 -12.54 -9.15
N TYR A 341 -20.41 -11.58 -8.29
CA TYR A 341 -20.13 -10.18 -8.56
C TYR A 341 -18.64 -9.88 -8.32
N ILE A 342 -17.93 -9.29 -9.29
CA ILE A 342 -16.51 -8.96 -9.15
C ILE A 342 -16.29 -7.49 -9.51
N ILE A 343 -15.69 -6.75 -8.59
CA ILE A 343 -15.20 -5.38 -8.82
C ILE A 343 -13.74 -5.28 -8.44
N VAL A 344 -13.04 -4.30 -8.99
CA VAL A 344 -11.63 -4.05 -8.71
C VAL A 344 -11.43 -2.67 -8.12
N GLU A 345 -10.52 -2.54 -7.16
CA GLU A 345 -9.95 -1.25 -6.84
C GLU A 345 -8.98 -0.87 -7.96
N LYS A 346 -9.37 0.13 -8.74
CA LYS A 346 -8.56 0.70 -9.82
C LYS A 346 -8.84 2.19 -9.89
N ILE A 347 -7.79 2.99 -9.88
CA ILE A 347 -7.90 4.43 -10.11
C ILE A 347 -7.90 4.69 -11.61
N LEU A 348 -8.86 5.50 -12.07
CA LEU A 348 -8.98 5.94 -13.45
C LEU A 348 -8.71 7.44 -13.50
N GLU A 349 -7.76 7.84 -14.33
CA GLU A 349 -7.59 9.26 -14.66
C GLU A 349 -8.77 9.78 -15.50
N SER A 350 -8.99 11.09 -15.54
CA SER A 350 -10.24 11.71 -16.06
C SER A 350 -10.72 11.23 -17.44
N GLU A 351 -9.81 10.91 -18.36
CA GLU A 351 -10.13 10.42 -19.72
C GLU A 351 -9.79 8.93 -19.92
N GLU A 352 -9.30 8.26 -18.88
CA GLU A 352 -8.97 6.84 -18.91
C GLU A 352 -10.25 5.99 -18.89
N LYS A 353 -10.25 4.93 -19.69
CA LYS A 353 -11.32 3.93 -19.69
C LYS A 353 -10.85 2.65 -19.03
N MET A 354 -11.77 1.96 -18.39
CA MET A 354 -11.52 0.61 -17.89
C MET A 354 -11.29 -0.36 -19.07
N PRO A 355 -10.36 -1.32 -18.98
CA PRO A 355 -10.15 -2.28 -20.06
C PRO A 355 -11.39 -3.15 -20.35
N ASP A 356 -12.00 -3.00 -21.53
CA ASP A 356 -13.24 -3.71 -21.92
C ASP A 356 -13.17 -5.24 -21.85
N SER A 357 -11.95 -5.80 -21.91
CA SER A 357 -11.72 -7.24 -21.89
C SER A 357 -11.78 -7.88 -20.50
N TRP A 358 -11.83 -7.09 -19.43
CA TRP A 358 -11.82 -7.62 -18.07
C TRP A 358 -13.19 -8.21 -17.68
N PRO A 359 -13.25 -9.47 -17.19
CA PRO A 359 -14.52 -10.16 -16.90
C PRO A 359 -15.14 -9.76 -15.54
N ILE A 360 -15.32 -8.45 -15.33
CA ILE A 360 -15.76 -7.83 -14.07
C ILE A 360 -16.98 -6.93 -14.29
N GLN A 361 -17.58 -6.46 -13.18
CA GLN A 361 -18.76 -5.59 -13.21
C GLN A 361 -18.41 -4.09 -13.10
N GLY A 362 -17.22 -3.74 -12.63
CA GLY A 362 -16.78 -2.34 -12.51
C GLY A 362 -15.65 -2.15 -11.50
N THR A 363 -15.53 -0.92 -10.98
CA THR A 363 -14.53 -0.52 -9.99
C THR A 363 -15.15 -0.33 -8.59
N SER A 364 -14.32 0.02 -7.61
CA SER A 364 -14.75 0.52 -6.30
C SER A 364 -15.33 1.94 -6.32
N GLY A 365 -15.31 2.63 -7.47
CA GLY A 365 -16.14 3.82 -7.70
C GLY A 365 -15.49 5.19 -7.57
N TYR A 366 -14.17 5.29 -7.42
CA TYR A 366 -13.49 6.60 -7.31
C TYR A 366 -13.74 7.52 -8.52
N GLU A 367 -13.96 6.96 -9.70
CA GLU A 367 -14.34 7.73 -10.89
C GLU A 367 -15.72 8.40 -10.76
N PHE A 368 -16.67 7.75 -10.06
CA PHE A 368 -17.95 8.36 -9.73
C PHE A 368 -17.76 9.46 -8.68
N LEU A 369 -16.96 9.19 -7.63
CA LEU A 369 -16.64 10.16 -6.58
C LEU A 369 -16.11 11.45 -7.18
N ALA A 370 -15.09 11.38 -8.04
CA ALA A 370 -14.47 12.55 -8.66
C ALA A 370 -15.46 13.36 -9.51
N VAL A 371 -16.22 12.69 -10.38
CA VAL A 371 -17.20 13.35 -11.25
C VAL A 371 -18.31 14.01 -10.44
N ALA A 372 -18.82 13.36 -9.39
CA ALA A 372 -19.82 13.92 -8.51
C ALA A 372 -19.26 15.09 -7.69
N ASN A 373 -18.03 14.99 -7.18
CA ASN A 373 -17.35 16.07 -6.46
C ASN A 373 -17.18 17.31 -7.33
N HIS A 374 -16.77 17.13 -8.59
CA HIS A 374 -16.69 18.21 -9.57
C HIS A 374 -18.03 18.86 -9.91
N LEU A 375 -19.15 18.14 -9.89
CA LEU A 375 -20.46 18.74 -10.14
C LEU A 375 -20.83 19.79 -9.08
N PHE A 376 -20.37 19.62 -7.83
CA PHE A 376 -20.62 20.55 -6.73
C PHE A 376 -19.57 21.68 -6.60
N THR A 377 -18.63 21.76 -7.54
CA THR A 377 -17.64 22.85 -7.61
C THR A 377 -17.97 23.78 -8.75
N LYS A 378 -18.08 25.09 -8.46
CA LYS A 378 -18.44 26.12 -9.44
C LYS A 378 -17.30 26.41 -10.44
N PRO A 379 -17.39 25.97 -11.71
CA PRO A 379 -16.26 26.04 -12.64
C PRO A 379 -15.80 27.47 -12.95
N GLU A 380 -16.74 28.43 -12.93
CA GLU A 380 -16.47 29.84 -13.23
C GLU A 380 -15.56 30.52 -12.20
N SER A 381 -15.45 29.94 -10.99
CA SER A 381 -14.64 30.47 -9.91
C SER A 381 -13.16 30.05 -10.00
N LYS A 382 -12.77 29.25 -11.00
CA LYS A 382 -11.40 28.70 -11.14
C LYS A 382 -10.30 29.75 -11.06
N GLU A 383 -10.37 30.76 -11.92
CA GLU A 383 -9.34 31.81 -11.98
C GLU A 383 -9.34 32.67 -10.72
N ARG A 384 -10.52 32.90 -10.14
CA ARG A 384 -10.66 33.63 -8.89
C ARG A 384 -10.01 32.88 -7.73
N PHE A 385 -10.25 31.57 -7.62
CA PHE A 385 -9.62 30.71 -6.60
C PHE A 385 -8.12 30.59 -6.77
N LEU A 386 -7.62 30.56 -8.01
CA LEU A 386 -6.19 30.59 -8.27
C LEU A 386 -5.56 31.91 -7.78
N SER A 387 -6.24 33.05 -7.99
CA SER A 387 -5.81 34.34 -7.45
C SER A 387 -5.80 34.33 -5.92
N ILE A 388 -6.87 33.85 -5.28
CA ILE A 388 -6.97 33.80 -3.80
C ILE A 388 -5.84 32.98 -3.20
N TYR A 389 -5.60 31.78 -3.75
CA TYR A 389 -4.53 30.91 -3.30
C TYR A 389 -3.15 31.58 -3.45
N LYS A 390 -2.92 32.25 -4.58
CA LYS A 390 -1.68 32.99 -4.84
C LYS A 390 -1.50 34.19 -3.91
N ASP A 391 -2.55 34.97 -3.71
CA ASP A 391 -2.52 36.16 -2.86
C ASP A 391 -2.28 35.79 -1.39
N PHE A 392 -2.83 34.67 -0.93
CA PHE A 392 -2.68 34.19 0.45
C PHE A 392 -1.31 33.56 0.71
N THR A 393 -0.83 32.70 -0.19
CA THR A 393 0.39 31.91 0.03
C THR A 393 1.65 32.54 -0.56
N GLY A 394 1.51 33.47 -1.50
CA GLY A 394 2.60 33.92 -2.37
C GLY A 394 3.05 32.88 -3.40
N LEU A 395 2.40 31.71 -3.45
CA LEU A 395 2.75 30.59 -4.32
C LEU A 395 1.79 30.50 -5.52
N ALA A 396 2.33 30.15 -6.68
CA ALA A 396 1.52 29.78 -7.85
C ALA A 396 2.18 28.58 -8.56
N PRO A 397 2.30 27.42 -7.88
CA PRO A 397 2.98 26.28 -8.46
C PRO A 397 2.20 25.79 -9.69
N ASP A 398 2.91 25.51 -10.77
CA ASP A 398 2.34 24.74 -11.87
C ASP A 398 2.11 23.30 -11.39
N TYR A 399 0.86 22.82 -11.48
CA TYR A 399 0.48 21.54 -10.90
C TYR A 399 1.24 20.37 -11.56
N GLU A 400 1.40 20.39 -12.89
CA GLU A 400 2.09 19.31 -13.59
C GLU A 400 3.59 19.29 -13.28
N ALA A 401 4.21 20.48 -13.17
CA ALA A 401 5.59 20.60 -12.72
C ALA A 401 5.77 20.09 -11.29
N LEU A 402 4.83 20.39 -10.38
CA LEU A 402 4.85 19.90 -9.00
C LEU A 402 4.68 18.38 -8.94
N VAL A 403 3.74 17.80 -9.68
CA VAL A 403 3.58 16.34 -9.80
C VAL A 403 4.90 15.69 -10.24
N ARG A 404 5.54 16.23 -11.28
CA ARG A 404 6.81 15.71 -11.78
C ARG A 404 7.92 15.83 -10.74
N GLU A 405 8.00 16.96 -10.04
CA GLU A 405 8.97 17.18 -8.97
C GLU A 405 8.80 16.15 -7.85
N LYS A 406 7.57 15.89 -7.41
CA LYS A 406 7.31 14.97 -6.29
C LYS A 406 7.40 13.50 -6.69
N LYS A 407 7.03 13.12 -7.92
CA LYS A 407 7.42 11.82 -8.49
C LYS A 407 8.94 11.68 -8.52
N SER A 408 9.65 12.71 -8.96
CA SER A 408 11.13 12.70 -9.00
C SER A 408 11.75 12.54 -7.61
N TYR A 409 11.21 13.23 -6.60
CA TYR A 409 11.63 13.12 -5.20
C TYR A 409 11.46 11.69 -4.68
N MET A 410 10.25 11.11 -4.84
CA MET A 410 9.95 9.75 -4.38
C MET A 410 10.86 8.71 -5.04
N LEU A 411 11.04 8.82 -6.36
CA LEU A 411 11.86 7.89 -7.13
C LEU A 411 13.34 7.95 -6.71
N LYS A 412 13.87 9.14 -6.39
CA LYS A 412 15.26 9.31 -5.95
C LYS A 412 15.53 8.82 -4.53
N LEU A 413 14.63 9.14 -3.60
CA LEU A 413 14.92 8.98 -2.18
C LEU A 413 14.37 7.69 -1.59
N ARG A 414 13.28 7.16 -2.14
CA ARG A 414 12.54 6.04 -1.52
C ARG A 414 12.39 4.82 -2.43
N MET A 415 12.65 4.94 -3.73
CA MET A 415 12.49 3.85 -4.70
C MET A 415 13.72 3.65 -5.59
N GLY A 416 14.91 3.95 -5.04
CA GLY A 416 16.17 3.84 -5.77
C GLY A 416 16.52 2.39 -6.09
N GLY A 417 16.27 1.47 -5.14
CA GLY A 417 16.52 0.03 -5.35
C GLY A 417 15.67 -0.55 -6.49
N GLU A 418 14.38 -0.19 -6.56
CA GLU A 418 13.48 -0.62 -7.64
C GLU A 418 13.92 -0.06 -9.01
N LEU A 419 14.43 1.17 -9.05
CA LEU A 419 14.99 1.76 -10.27
C LEU A 419 16.26 1.01 -10.74
N GLU A 420 17.14 0.62 -9.82
CA GLU A 420 18.30 -0.22 -10.15
C GLU A 420 17.88 -1.59 -10.69
N ASN A 421 16.85 -2.20 -10.11
CA ASN A 421 16.30 -3.48 -10.60
C ASN A 421 15.73 -3.36 -12.01
N LEU A 422 15.01 -2.27 -12.32
CA LEU A 422 14.54 -1.99 -13.67
C LEU A 422 15.68 -1.81 -14.66
N MET A 423 16.75 -1.11 -14.27
CA MET A 423 17.95 -0.97 -15.10
C MET A 423 18.60 -2.35 -15.33
N SER A 424 18.67 -3.21 -14.32
CA SER A 424 19.17 -4.58 -14.46
C SER A 424 18.35 -5.39 -15.46
N LEU A 425 17.01 -5.33 -15.38
CA LEU A 425 16.12 -5.98 -16.34
C LEU A 425 16.30 -5.43 -17.77
N PHE A 426 16.48 -4.12 -17.92
CA PHE A 426 16.78 -3.51 -19.21
C PHE A 426 18.07 -4.07 -19.81
N LEU A 427 19.15 -4.21 -19.02
CA LEU A 427 20.39 -4.81 -19.51
C LEU A 427 20.23 -6.31 -19.83
N LYS A 428 19.48 -7.05 -19.01
CA LYS A 428 19.15 -8.47 -19.22
C LYS A 428 18.31 -8.70 -20.49
N SER A 429 17.69 -7.67 -21.06
CA SER A 429 16.97 -7.75 -22.34
C SER A 429 17.85 -8.07 -23.55
N GLY A 430 19.18 -7.91 -23.41
CA GLY A 430 20.13 -8.15 -24.50
C GLY A 430 20.12 -7.08 -25.58
N VAL A 431 19.51 -5.92 -25.32
CA VAL A 431 19.51 -4.77 -26.23
C VAL A 431 20.94 -4.29 -26.52
N ASP A 432 21.23 -4.02 -27.79
CA ASP A 432 22.50 -3.41 -28.18
C ASP A 432 22.50 -1.92 -27.80
N VAL A 433 23.20 -1.60 -26.71
CA VAL A 433 23.36 -0.22 -26.22
C VAL A 433 24.32 0.61 -27.08
N GLY A 434 24.99 0.00 -28.07
CA GLY A 434 25.75 0.65 -29.12
C GLY A 434 26.67 1.77 -28.63
N LYS A 435 26.51 2.98 -29.21
CA LYS A 435 27.30 4.17 -28.88
C LYS A 435 26.88 4.88 -27.59
N ILE A 436 25.67 4.59 -27.07
CA ILE A 436 25.21 5.17 -25.81
C ILE A 436 26.08 4.63 -24.69
N ASN A 437 26.21 3.29 -24.60
CA ASN A 437 27.01 2.50 -23.65
C ASN A 437 27.38 3.20 -22.31
N ASP A 438 26.41 3.89 -21.74
CA ASP A 438 26.52 4.64 -20.49
C ASP A 438 25.30 4.27 -19.65
N HIS A 439 25.52 3.33 -18.74
CA HIS A 439 24.47 2.80 -17.89
C HIS A 439 23.83 3.88 -17.01
N LYS A 440 24.59 4.93 -16.65
CA LYS A 440 24.06 6.03 -15.85
C LYS A 440 23.07 6.85 -16.66
N ARG A 441 23.39 7.17 -17.92
CA ARG A 441 22.49 7.91 -18.81
C ARG A 441 21.23 7.12 -19.15
N ILE A 442 21.34 5.81 -19.37
CA ILE A 442 20.18 4.95 -19.61
C ILE A 442 19.27 4.91 -18.37
N LYS A 443 19.84 4.75 -17.17
CA LYS A 443 19.07 4.78 -15.92
C LYS A 443 18.37 6.13 -15.72
N GLU A 444 19.05 7.23 -16.00
CA GLU A 444 18.45 8.57 -15.99
C GLU A 444 17.33 8.72 -17.04
N ALA A 445 17.46 8.10 -18.22
CA ALA A 445 16.37 8.06 -19.20
C ALA A 445 15.16 7.24 -18.74
N ILE A 446 15.36 6.08 -18.09
CA ILE A 446 14.28 5.31 -17.45
C ILE A 446 13.60 6.16 -16.38
N PHE A 447 14.38 6.88 -15.57
CA PHE A 447 13.86 7.82 -14.58
C PHE A 447 12.97 8.90 -15.23
N HIS A 448 13.44 9.55 -16.30
CA HIS A 448 12.68 10.58 -17.01
C HIS A 448 11.40 10.04 -17.64
N LEU A 449 11.42 8.81 -18.14
CA LEU A 449 10.24 8.13 -18.64
C LEU A 449 9.21 7.89 -17.51
N LEU A 450 9.62 7.31 -16.39
CA LEU A 450 8.74 6.98 -15.26
C LEU A 450 8.00 8.20 -14.71
N VAL A 451 8.70 9.33 -14.54
CA VAL A 451 8.07 10.57 -14.03
C VAL A 451 7.17 11.26 -15.05
N SER A 452 7.22 10.85 -16.33
CA SER A 452 6.41 11.41 -17.42
C SER A 452 5.10 10.65 -17.70
N PHE A 453 4.85 9.53 -17.02
CA PHE A 453 3.57 8.83 -17.12
C PHE A 453 2.43 9.66 -16.51
N SER A 454 1.34 9.79 -17.28
CA SER A 454 0.14 10.54 -16.91
C SER A 454 -1.00 9.67 -16.37
N VAL A 455 -0.81 8.35 -16.31
CA VAL A 455 -1.75 7.37 -15.75
C VAL A 455 -1.02 6.48 -14.76
N TYR A 456 -1.77 5.70 -13.97
CA TYR A 456 -1.19 4.75 -13.02
C TYR A 456 -0.35 3.69 -13.72
N ARG A 457 -0.89 3.04 -14.76
CA ARG A 457 -0.13 2.07 -15.57
C ARG A 457 -0.76 1.83 -16.93
N THR A 458 -0.03 1.08 -17.76
CA THR A 458 -0.54 0.47 -18.99
C THR A 458 -0.82 -1.03 -18.75
N TYR A 459 -1.52 -1.68 -19.69
CA TYR A 459 -2.00 -3.07 -19.59
C TYR A 459 -1.60 -3.89 -20.82
N VAL A 460 -0.32 -3.92 -21.14
CA VAL A 460 0.19 -4.89 -22.12
C VAL A 460 0.37 -6.23 -21.42
N ASP A 461 -0.24 -7.29 -21.96
CA ASP A 461 -0.27 -8.63 -21.33
C ASP A 461 0.77 -9.60 -21.94
N GLY A 462 1.41 -9.27 -23.07
CA GLY A 462 2.35 -10.15 -23.74
C GLY A 462 2.89 -9.59 -25.06
N PRO A 463 3.84 -10.30 -25.73
CA PRO A 463 4.49 -9.82 -26.95
C PRO A 463 3.52 -9.43 -28.07
N GLU A 464 2.42 -10.16 -28.21
CA GLU A 464 1.38 -9.95 -29.21
C GLU A 464 0.50 -8.72 -28.93
N TYR A 465 0.52 -8.19 -27.70
CA TYR A 465 -0.29 -7.04 -27.27
C TYR A 465 0.51 -5.73 -27.19
N ILE A 466 1.80 -5.77 -27.50
CA ILE A 466 2.68 -4.59 -27.49
C ILE A 466 2.25 -3.54 -28.53
N ASP A 467 1.65 -3.97 -29.63
CA ASP A 467 1.21 -3.07 -30.72
C ASP A 467 -0.21 -2.53 -30.53
N CYS A 468 -1.05 -3.13 -29.69
CA CYS A 468 -2.49 -2.88 -29.74
C CYS A 468 -3.01 -1.69 -28.90
N ASP A 469 -2.22 -1.04 -28.03
CA ASP A 469 -2.64 0.25 -27.47
C ASP A 469 -1.51 1.07 -26.82
N ASN A 470 -0.50 1.47 -27.59
CA ASN A 470 0.66 2.19 -27.05
C ASN A 470 0.59 3.73 -27.11
N LYS A 471 -0.61 4.31 -27.27
CA LYS A 471 -0.76 5.78 -27.28
C LYS A 471 -0.29 6.43 -25.97
N ILE A 472 -0.60 5.82 -24.83
CA ILE A 472 -0.18 6.32 -23.51
C ILE A 472 1.35 6.27 -23.39
N LEU A 473 1.97 5.16 -23.82
CA LEU A 473 3.43 5.05 -23.81
C LEU A 473 4.08 6.05 -24.77
N ASP A 474 3.57 6.17 -25.99
CA ASP A 474 4.07 7.12 -26.98
C ASP A 474 3.98 8.56 -26.44
N LEU A 475 2.87 8.91 -25.78
CA LEU A 475 2.71 10.20 -25.09
C LEU A 475 3.73 10.36 -23.94
N ALA A 476 3.93 9.35 -23.10
CA ALA A 476 4.89 9.39 -22.01
C ALA A 476 6.33 9.57 -22.52
N ILE A 477 6.72 8.85 -23.58
CA ILE A 477 8.04 8.98 -24.21
C ILE A 477 8.18 10.34 -24.86
N SER A 478 7.20 10.80 -25.63
CA SER A 478 7.21 12.14 -26.22
C SER A 478 7.35 13.22 -25.17
N LYS A 479 6.64 13.10 -24.04
CA LYS A 479 6.74 14.04 -22.92
C LYS A 479 8.11 13.98 -22.24
N ALA A 480 8.67 12.79 -22.05
CA ALA A 480 10.01 12.63 -21.51
C ALA A 480 11.08 13.29 -22.42
N ILE A 481 10.96 13.13 -23.75
CA ILE A 481 11.86 13.76 -24.73
C ILE A 481 11.69 15.28 -24.75
N GLU A 482 10.46 15.80 -24.64
CA GLU A 482 10.17 17.23 -24.57
C GLU A 482 10.84 17.86 -23.34
N LEU A 483 10.74 17.19 -22.19
CA LEU A 483 11.25 17.69 -20.90
C LEU A 483 12.75 17.42 -20.70
N SER A 484 13.32 16.45 -21.41
CA SER A 484 14.71 16.01 -21.22
C SER A 484 15.33 15.63 -22.58
N PRO A 485 15.49 16.62 -23.49
CA PRO A 485 15.90 16.38 -24.88
C PRO A 485 17.30 15.76 -25.02
N ASP A 486 18.16 15.97 -24.04
CA ASP A 486 19.52 15.40 -23.98
C ASP A 486 19.52 13.87 -23.86
N PHE A 487 18.40 13.25 -23.48
CA PHE A 487 18.24 11.78 -23.34
C PHE A 487 17.42 11.16 -24.49
N ARG A 488 17.25 11.87 -25.61
CA ARG A 488 16.42 11.41 -26.72
C ARG A 488 16.86 10.06 -27.28
N GLU A 489 18.17 9.83 -27.41
CA GLU A 489 18.68 8.57 -27.95
C GLU A 489 18.38 7.39 -27.01
N GLU A 490 18.61 7.58 -25.71
CA GLU A 490 18.31 6.61 -24.66
C GLU A 490 16.82 6.31 -24.55
N LEU A 491 15.96 7.33 -24.59
CA LEU A 491 14.50 7.17 -24.55
C LEU A 491 13.98 6.42 -25.78
N ASN A 492 14.56 6.63 -26.96
CA ASN A 492 14.23 5.87 -28.16
C ASN A 492 14.72 4.41 -28.08
N LEU A 493 15.86 4.16 -27.45
CA LEU A 493 16.32 2.80 -27.18
C LEU A 493 15.40 2.07 -26.19
N ILE A 494 14.96 2.75 -25.13
CA ILE A 494 13.97 2.20 -24.20
C ILE A 494 12.66 1.88 -24.94
N LYS A 495 12.24 2.78 -25.84
CA LYS A 495 11.07 2.54 -26.70
C LYS A 495 11.20 1.26 -27.52
N SER A 496 12.35 0.99 -28.14
CA SER A 496 12.54 -0.21 -28.96
C SER A 496 12.48 -1.48 -28.10
N VAL A 497 13.05 -1.47 -26.90
CA VAL A 497 12.93 -2.59 -25.94
C VAL A 497 11.48 -2.82 -25.54
N ILE A 498 10.74 -1.76 -25.20
CA ILE A 498 9.31 -1.87 -24.84
C ILE A 498 8.48 -2.40 -26.01
N LYS A 499 8.83 -2.03 -27.25
CA LYS A 499 8.21 -2.55 -28.47
C LYS A 499 8.62 -3.99 -28.81
N ALA A 500 9.38 -4.65 -27.93
CA ALA A 500 10.00 -5.95 -28.15
C ALA A 500 10.77 -6.05 -29.48
N GLU A 501 11.36 -4.94 -29.92
CA GLU A 501 12.27 -4.89 -31.06
C GLU A 501 13.63 -5.44 -30.59
N GLY A 502 13.89 -6.73 -30.85
CA GLY A 502 15.13 -7.37 -30.42
C GLY A 502 15.08 -8.91 -30.48
N PRO A 503 16.22 -9.57 -30.16
CA PRO A 503 16.32 -11.03 -30.24
C PRO A 503 15.59 -11.76 -29.09
N ASP A 504 15.53 -11.16 -27.89
CA ASP A 504 14.90 -11.76 -26.71
C ASP A 504 13.60 -11.03 -26.33
N LYS A 505 12.50 -11.45 -26.96
CA LYS A 505 11.17 -10.86 -26.74
C LYS A 505 10.64 -11.09 -25.32
N GLU A 506 11.00 -12.20 -24.69
CA GLU A 506 10.53 -12.53 -23.34
C GLU A 506 11.19 -11.63 -22.30
N ALA A 507 12.50 -11.40 -22.41
CA ALA A 507 13.20 -10.47 -21.54
C ALA A 507 12.72 -9.02 -21.72
N ASN A 508 12.43 -8.60 -22.96
CA ASN A 508 11.80 -7.32 -23.27
C ASN A 508 10.45 -7.14 -22.55
N VAL A 509 9.58 -8.16 -22.63
CA VAL A 509 8.29 -8.15 -21.93
C VAL A 509 8.48 -8.09 -20.43
N LYS A 510 9.41 -8.86 -19.85
CA LYS A 510 9.69 -8.81 -18.39
C LYS A 510 10.10 -7.42 -17.92
N PHE A 511 10.95 -6.72 -18.68
CA PHE A 511 11.32 -5.33 -18.39
C PHE A 511 10.07 -4.43 -18.41
N TYR A 512 9.26 -4.53 -19.47
CA TYR A 512 8.10 -3.66 -19.59
C TYR A 512 7.01 -3.96 -18.55
N MET A 513 6.79 -5.23 -18.21
CA MET A 513 5.84 -5.62 -17.16
C MET A 513 6.27 -5.07 -15.81
N ARG A 514 7.56 -5.15 -15.50
CA ARG A 514 8.08 -4.57 -14.26
C ARG A 514 7.91 -3.05 -14.24
N LEU A 515 8.10 -2.38 -15.39
CA LEU A 515 7.87 -0.95 -15.53
C LEU A 515 6.39 -0.61 -15.26
N GLN A 516 5.45 -1.38 -15.80
CA GLN A 516 4.01 -1.22 -15.56
C GLN A 516 3.62 -1.40 -14.08
N GLN A 517 4.23 -2.36 -13.39
CA GLN A 517 4.00 -2.56 -11.95
C GLN A 517 4.58 -1.43 -11.09
N PHE A 518 5.51 -0.63 -11.63
CA PHE A 518 6.19 0.42 -10.90
C PHE A 518 5.59 1.81 -11.08
N THR A 519 4.98 2.10 -12.24
CA THR A 519 4.37 3.43 -12.50
C THR A 519 3.22 3.75 -11.54
N GLY A 520 2.44 2.75 -11.14
CA GLY A 520 1.30 2.92 -10.22
C GLY A 520 1.73 3.36 -8.82
N PRO A 521 2.63 2.61 -8.15
CA PRO A 521 3.28 3.03 -6.92
C PRO A 521 3.86 4.45 -6.95
N LEU A 522 4.54 4.80 -8.04
CA LEU A 522 5.13 6.13 -8.19
C LEU A 522 4.05 7.22 -8.33
N ALA A 523 2.94 6.93 -9.01
CA ALA A 523 1.78 7.82 -9.08
C ALA A 523 1.16 8.02 -7.70
N ALA A 524 0.82 6.95 -6.99
CA ALA A 524 0.22 7.02 -5.66
C ALA A 524 1.10 7.81 -4.68
N LYS A 525 2.38 7.46 -4.55
CA LYS A 525 3.25 8.13 -3.56
C LYS A 525 3.68 9.54 -3.97
N GLY A 526 3.89 9.79 -5.26
CA GLY A 526 4.28 11.12 -5.76
C GLY A 526 3.12 12.12 -5.85
N VAL A 527 1.91 11.63 -6.11
CA VAL A 527 0.72 12.48 -6.32
C VAL A 527 -0.18 12.48 -5.09
N GLU A 528 -0.77 11.33 -4.75
CA GLU A 528 -1.79 11.24 -3.70
C GLU A 528 -1.23 11.50 -2.30
N ASP A 529 -0.04 10.96 -2.02
CA ASP A 529 0.59 11.04 -0.70
C ASP A 529 1.71 12.09 -0.63
N THR A 530 1.77 12.99 -1.62
CA THR A 530 2.69 14.13 -1.55
C THR A 530 2.08 15.38 -2.18
N THR A 531 1.82 15.38 -3.50
CA THR A 531 1.34 16.58 -4.21
C THR A 531 0.00 17.10 -3.67
N PHE A 532 -0.92 16.20 -3.29
CA PHE A 532 -2.22 16.54 -2.68
C PHE A 532 -2.13 17.23 -1.32
N TYR A 533 -0.97 17.17 -0.65
CA TYR A 533 -0.74 17.89 0.61
C TYR A 533 -0.02 19.23 0.40
N ILE A 534 0.31 19.58 -0.84
CA ILE A 534 1.04 20.81 -1.20
C ILE A 534 0.17 21.74 -2.03
N TYR A 535 -0.52 21.22 -3.05
CA TYR A 535 -1.35 22.03 -3.94
C TYR A 535 -2.70 22.34 -3.30
N ASN A 536 -2.75 23.39 -2.48
CA ASN A 536 -3.85 23.60 -1.52
C ASN A 536 -4.93 24.57 -2.01
N ARG A 537 -5.06 24.78 -3.34
CA ARG A 537 -6.01 25.74 -3.93
C ARG A 537 -7.46 25.53 -3.46
N LEU A 538 -7.92 24.28 -3.52
CA LEU A 538 -9.22 23.84 -3.01
C LEU A 538 -9.11 22.34 -2.66
N ILE A 539 -8.91 22.02 -1.38
CA ILE A 539 -8.45 20.69 -0.94
C ILE A 539 -9.51 19.59 -1.05
N SER A 540 -10.77 19.94 -1.38
CA SER A 540 -11.80 18.95 -1.69
C SER A 540 -11.51 18.17 -2.97
N HIS A 541 -10.65 18.67 -3.88
CA HIS A 541 -10.19 17.93 -5.07
C HIS A 541 -8.86 17.21 -4.85
N ASN A 542 -8.30 17.26 -3.65
CA ASN A 542 -7.08 16.56 -3.27
C ASN A 542 -7.49 15.19 -2.71
N GLU A 543 -8.08 14.37 -3.57
CA GLU A 543 -8.78 13.14 -3.20
C GLU A 543 -8.42 11.97 -4.15
N VAL A 544 -8.46 10.75 -3.63
CA VAL A 544 -8.16 9.53 -4.39
C VAL A 544 -9.09 9.41 -5.60
N GLY A 545 -8.51 9.30 -6.80
CA GLY A 545 -9.21 9.29 -8.09
C GLY A 545 -9.79 10.63 -8.55
N ASP A 546 -9.65 11.70 -7.76
CA ASP A 546 -9.88 13.08 -8.18
C ASP A 546 -8.54 13.77 -8.48
N SER A 547 -8.56 14.97 -9.06
CA SER A 547 -7.35 15.74 -9.31
C SER A 547 -7.59 17.25 -9.21
N PRO A 548 -6.72 17.99 -8.51
CA PRO A 548 -6.79 19.45 -8.48
C PRO A 548 -6.38 20.10 -9.81
N LYS A 549 -6.00 19.30 -10.83
CA LYS A 549 -5.89 19.78 -12.22
C LYS A 549 -7.23 20.33 -12.73
N GLY A 550 -8.33 19.67 -12.39
CA GLY A 550 -9.69 20.13 -12.67
C GLY A 550 -10.18 21.21 -11.69
N PHE A 551 -11.26 21.90 -12.04
CA PHE A 551 -11.97 22.81 -11.13
C PHE A 551 -13.44 22.90 -11.57
N GLY A 552 -14.25 22.02 -10.99
CA GLY A 552 -15.65 21.86 -11.36
C GLY A 552 -15.95 21.32 -12.76
N ILE A 553 -17.20 20.89 -12.98
CA ILE A 553 -17.78 20.61 -14.30
C ILE A 553 -19.19 21.18 -14.42
N PHE A 554 -19.66 21.43 -15.64
CA PHE A 554 -21.05 21.76 -15.91
C PHE A 554 -21.96 20.52 -15.87
N THR A 555 -23.25 20.74 -15.59
CA THR A 555 -24.25 19.66 -15.46
C THR A 555 -24.38 18.81 -16.73
N GLU A 556 -24.21 19.39 -17.92
CA GLU A 556 -24.24 18.67 -19.20
C GLU A 556 -23.10 17.64 -19.28
N ASN A 557 -21.91 18.00 -18.79
CA ASN A 557 -20.76 17.09 -18.75
C ASN A 557 -20.99 15.96 -17.76
N PHE A 558 -21.59 16.24 -16.60
CA PHE A 558 -21.98 15.20 -15.64
C PHE A 558 -22.95 14.20 -16.28
N HIS A 559 -24.01 14.67 -16.94
CA HIS A 559 -24.96 13.77 -17.59
C HIS A 559 -24.32 12.93 -18.70
N LYS A 560 -23.39 13.51 -19.47
CA LYS A 560 -22.62 12.75 -20.47
C LYS A 560 -21.82 11.61 -19.82
N ARG A 561 -21.12 11.89 -18.71
CA ARG A 561 -20.38 10.86 -17.94
C ARG A 561 -21.32 9.79 -17.38
N MET A 562 -22.52 10.16 -16.92
CA MET A 562 -23.50 9.18 -16.43
C MET A 562 -24.08 8.32 -17.56
N GLN A 563 -24.23 8.85 -18.77
CA GLN A 563 -24.61 8.07 -19.96
C GLN A 563 -23.52 7.07 -20.34
N GLU A 564 -22.25 7.50 -20.36
CA GLU A 564 -21.10 6.62 -20.59
C GLU A 564 -21.03 5.51 -19.53
N ARG A 565 -21.24 5.86 -18.25
CA ARG A 565 -21.30 4.88 -17.17
C ARG A 565 -22.42 3.86 -17.35
N LEU A 566 -23.62 4.29 -17.74
CA LEU A 566 -24.74 3.38 -18.01
C LEU A 566 -24.45 2.43 -19.18
N GLU A 567 -23.69 2.86 -20.17
CA GLU A 567 -23.34 2.07 -21.35
C GLU A 567 -22.23 1.05 -21.04
N PHE A 568 -21.15 1.48 -20.38
CA PHE A 568 -19.92 0.70 -20.26
C PHE A 568 -19.71 0.07 -18.88
N THR A 569 -20.15 0.71 -17.79
CA THR A 569 -19.92 0.26 -16.41
C THR A 569 -21.17 0.40 -15.52
N PRO A 570 -22.35 -0.12 -15.94
CA PRO A 570 -23.63 0.14 -15.27
C PRO A 570 -23.74 -0.46 -13.86
N TYR A 571 -22.81 -1.35 -13.51
CA TYR A 571 -22.77 -2.04 -12.22
C TYR A 571 -21.50 -1.70 -11.42
N SER A 572 -20.74 -0.68 -11.81
CA SER A 572 -19.65 -0.15 -10.98
C SER A 572 -20.21 0.50 -9.71
N ILE A 573 -19.41 0.55 -8.64
CA ILE A 573 -19.81 1.16 -7.38
C ILE A 573 -19.87 2.69 -7.52
N ASN A 574 -20.90 3.32 -6.95
CA ASN A 574 -21.00 4.76 -6.76
C ASN A 574 -20.55 5.06 -5.33
N THR A 575 -19.24 5.23 -5.13
CA THR A 575 -18.69 5.59 -3.81
C THR A 575 -18.60 7.10 -3.65
N THR A 576 -18.75 7.55 -2.42
CA THR A 576 -18.54 8.94 -2.01
C THR A 576 -17.63 9.04 -0.80
N SER A 577 -17.47 7.98 -0.01
CA SER A 577 -16.44 7.89 1.02
C SER A 577 -15.95 6.46 1.11
N THR A 578 -14.66 6.30 1.40
CA THR A 578 -14.04 4.99 1.61
C THR A 578 -13.11 5.06 2.81
N HIS A 579 -12.42 3.96 3.11
CA HIS A 579 -11.37 3.95 4.12
C HIS A 579 -10.08 4.63 3.66
N ASP A 580 -9.90 4.84 2.35
CA ASP A 580 -8.70 5.47 1.78
C ASP A 580 -8.93 6.91 1.30
N THR A 581 -10.19 7.37 1.24
CA THR A 581 -10.46 8.77 0.93
C THR A 581 -9.76 9.67 1.94
N LYS A 582 -9.04 10.68 1.45
CA LYS A 582 -8.29 11.63 2.27
C LYS A 582 -9.22 12.41 3.20
N ARG A 583 -10.49 12.59 2.81
CA ARG A 583 -11.54 13.31 3.57
C ARG A 583 -12.89 12.61 3.49
N GLY A 584 -13.78 12.85 4.45
CA GLY A 584 -15.17 12.39 4.37
C GLY A 584 -16.00 13.17 3.34
N GLU A 585 -17.06 12.57 2.81
CA GLU A 585 -17.93 13.20 1.79
C GLU A 585 -18.53 14.53 2.24
N ASP A 586 -18.99 14.61 3.48
CA ASP A 586 -19.55 15.85 4.05
C ASP A 586 -18.50 16.95 4.22
N ALA A 587 -17.26 16.57 4.56
CA ALA A 587 -16.17 17.52 4.69
C ALA A 587 -15.83 18.13 3.32
N ARG A 588 -15.80 17.31 2.26
CA ARG A 588 -15.60 17.80 0.89
C ARG A 588 -16.78 18.66 0.42
N ALA A 589 -18.02 18.25 0.68
CA ALA A 589 -19.20 19.04 0.35
C ALA A 589 -19.14 20.44 1.00
N ARG A 590 -18.77 20.52 2.28
CA ARG A 590 -18.61 21.80 2.98
C ARG A 590 -17.49 22.67 2.38
N ILE A 591 -16.37 22.07 1.98
CA ILE A 591 -15.26 22.79 1.34
C ILE A 591 -15.65 23.26 -0.08
N ASN A 592 -16.42 22.47 -0.84
CA ASN A 592 -16.85 22.84 -2.20
C ASN A 592 -17.71 24.11 -2.24
N VAL A 593 -18.48 24.39 -1.18
CA VAL A 593 -19.24 25.65 -1.05
C VAL A 593 -18.35 26.89 -1.21
N LEU A 594 -17.07 26.81 -0.82
CA LEU A 594 -16.12 27.92 -0.99
C LEU A 594 -16.05 28.37 -2.45
N SER A 595 -16.16 27.44 -3.41
CA SER A 595 -16.17 27.76 -4.85
C SER A 595 -17.35 28.64 -5.28
N GLU A 596 -18.45 28.65 -4.52
CA GLU A 596 -19.63 29.48 -4.81
C GLU A 596 -19.52 30.91 -4.26
N ILE A 597 -18.71 31.10 -3.21
CA ILE A 597 -18.50 32.38 -2.49
C ILE A 597 -17.02 32.77 -2.40
N PRO A 598 -16.28 32.84 -3.53
CA PRO A 598 -14.82 33.07 -3.52
C PRO A 598 -14.41 34.37 -2.81
N ASP A 599 -15.17 35.45 -2.98
CA ASP A 599 -14.81 36.76 -2.42
C ASP A 599 -14.95 36.76 -0.89
N GLU A 600 -16.03 36.17 -0.37
CA GLU A 600 -16.21 36.01 1.08
C GLU A 600 -15.15 35.09 1.67
N TRP A 601 -14.76 34.04 0.95
CA TRP A 601 -13.65 33.17 1.36
C TRP A 601 -12.34 33.94 1.45
N GLN A 602 -12.01 34.78 0.46
CA GLN A 602 -10.80 35.61 0.49
C GLN A 602 -10.80 36.54 1.70
N GLU A 603 -11.89 37.26 1.93
CA GLU A 603 -12.04 38.17 3.07
C GLU A 603 -11.88 37.42 4.41
N ALA A 604 -12.48 36.23 4.52
CA ALA A 604 -12.40 35.39 5.70
C ALA A 604 -10.95 34.96 6.00
N VAL A 605 -10.25 34.35 5.03
CA VAL A 605 -8.87 33.88 5.27
C VAL A 605 -7.90 35.01 5.53
N SER A 606 -7.99 36.13 4.82
CA SER A 606 -7.13 37.29 5.08
C SER A 606 -7.35 37.83 6.49
N LYS A 607 -8.61 37.90 6.94
CA LYS A 607 -8.94 38.34 8.30
C LYS A 607 -8.42 37.36 9.35
N TRP A 608 -8.59 36.05 9.13
CA TRP A 608 -8.12 35.02 10.05
C TRP A 608 -6.59 35.02 10.16
N GLN A 609 -5.88 35.16 9.03
CA GLN A 609 -4.42 35.25 9.03
C GLN A 609 -3.92 36.45 9.85
N GLU A 610 -4.56 37.62 9.72
CA GLU A 610 -4.20 38.79 10.53
C GLU A 610 -4.47 38.58 12.04
N ILE A 611 -5.60 37.96 12.40
CA ILE A 611 -5.94 37.63 13.80
C ILE A 611 -4.93 36.62 14.38
N ASN A 612 -4.61 35.58 13.60
CA ASN A 612 -3.84 34.43 14.04
C ASN A 612 -2.32 34.64 13.92
N LYS A 613 -1.87 35.72 13.29
CA LYS A 613 -0.44 36.09 13.15
C LYS A 613 0.33 36.08 14.48
N ARG A 614 -0.35 36.40 15.59
CA ARG A 614 0.25 36.40 16.94
C ARG A 614 0.56 35.01 17.49
N HIS A 615 -0.08 33.97 16.96
CA HIS A 615 0.08 32.58 17.38
C HIS A 615 1.13 31.83 16.55
N LYS A 616 1.61 32.43 15.47
CA LYS A 616 2.70 31.86 14.68
C LYS A 616 4.00 31.92 15.44
N ALA A 617 4.72 30.79 15.48
CA ALA A 617 6.09 30.78 15.97
C ALA A 617 7.01 31.47 14.94
N LYS A 618 7.97 32.25 15.46
CA LYS A 618 8.97 32.94 14.63
C LYS A 618 10.27 32.14 14.64
N GLY A 619 10.67 31.66 13.46
CA GLY A 619 11.98 31.06 13.20
C GLY A 619 12.63 31.70 11.97
N GLU A 620 13.44 30.93 11.24
CA GLU A 620 13.91 31.32 9.90
C GLU A 620 12.74 31.44 8.91
N ILE A 621 11.71 30.63 9.12
CA ILE A 621 10.40 30.71 8.46
C ILE A 621 9.30 30.92 9.50
N GLU A 622 8.15 31.42 9.07
CA GLU A 622 6.93 31.39 9.88
C GLU A 622 6.45 29.96 10.02
N MET A 623 5.99 29.58 11.21
CA MET A 623 5.49 28.22 11.49
C MET A 623 4.09 28.29 12.13
N PRO A 624 3.05 27.74 11.47
CA PRO A 624 3.09 27.17 10.11
C PRO A 624 3.32 28.26 9.04
N ASP A 625 3.87 27.85 7.89
CA ASP A 625 3.96 28.72 6.72
C ASP A 625 2.57 29.04 6.16
N ALA A 626 2.50 29.95 5.18
CA ALA A 626 1.22 30.37 4.62
C ALA A 626 0.47 29.26 3.86
N ASN A 627 1.16 28.28 3.27
CA ASN A 627 0.51 27.19 2.54
C ASN A 627 -0.10 26.16 3.50
N ASP A 628 0.61 25.84 4.58
CA ASP A 628 0.13 24.97 5.64
C ASP A 628 -0.99 25.65 6.45
N GLU A 629 -0.90 26.95 6.71
CA GLU A 629 -1.98 27.73 7.33
C GLU A 629 -3.27 27.70 6.48
N TYR A 630 -3.14 27.86 5.15
CA TYR A 630 -4.29 27.79 4.24
C TYR A 630 -4.93 26.39 4.21
N PHE A 631 -4.11 25.34 4.31
CA PHE A 631 -4.55 23.96 4.43
C PHE A 631 -5.26 23.70 5.77
N ILE A 632 -4.75 24.24 6.88
CA ILE A 632 -5.37 24.18 8.20
C ILE A 632 -6.76 24.80 8.16
N TYR A 633 -6.93 26.00 7.60
CA TYR A 633 -8.24 26.66 7.56
C TYR A 633 -9.29 25.86 6.79
N GLN A 634 -8.95 25.33 5.62
CA GLN A 634 -9.88 24.48 4.87
C GLN A 634 -10.18 23.16 5.59
N SER A 635 -9.17 22.55 6.23
CA SER A 635 -9.33 21.30 6.97
C SER A 635 -10.21 21.48 8.20
N VAL A 636 -9.96 22.52 9.00
CA VAL A 636 -10.78 22.89 10.16
C VAL A 636 -12.20 23.21 9.70
N LEU A 637 -12.39 23.99 8.64
CA LEU A 637 -13.71 24.28 8.10
C LEU A 637 -14.46 23.00 7.72
N GLY A 638 -13.83 22.11 6.95
CA GLY A 638 -14.42 20.86 6.48
C GLY A 638 -14.80 19.89 7.61
N SER A 639 -13.99 19.80 8.67
CA SER A 639 -14.20 18.83 9.76
C SER A 639 -14.84 19.42 11.02
N PHE A 640 -15.06 20.74 11.09
CA PHE A 640 -15.57 21.40 12.30
C PHE A 640 -16.86 20.75 12.82
N PRO A 641 -17.02 20.56 14.14
CA PRO A 641 -18.22 19.95 14.71
C PRO A 641 -19.48 20.75 14.40
N THR A 642 -20.55 20.05 14.00
CA THR A 642 -21.84 20.66 13.62
C THR A 642 -22.54 21.35 14.79
N ASN A 643 -22.20 21.00 16.04
CA ASN A 643 -22.69 21.68 17.22
C ASN A 643 -22.00 23.05 17.48
N GLY A 644 -21.02 23.42 16.64
CA GLY A 644 -20.27 24.67 16.73
C GLY A 644 -19.30 24.76 17.91
N LYS A 645 -19.01 23.64 18.57
CA LYS A 645 -18.15 23.59 19.77
C LYS A 645 -16.87 22.83 19.50
N VAL A 646 -15.77 23.41 19.94
CA VAL A 646 -14.48 22.73 20.00
C VAL A 646 -14.42 21.91 21.29
N ASP A 647 -14.22 20.61 21.16
CA ASP A 647 -13.88 19.71 22.27
C ASP A 647 -12.46 19.15 22.12
N GLU A 648 -12.01 18.42 23.15
CA GLU A 648 -10.66 17.85 23.20
C GLU A 648 -10.43 16.79 22.12
N ASP A 649 -11.47 16.04 21.75
CA ASP A 649 -11.42 15.06 20.66
C ASP A 649 -11.13 15.74 19.32
N PHE A 650 -11.88 16.79 18.99
CA PHE A 650 -11.68 17.54 17.76
C PHE A 650 -10.29 18.18 17.69
N GLN A 651 -9.81 18.75 18.80
CA GLN A 651 -8.46 19.33 18.87
C GLN A 651 -7.38 18.28 18.61
N THR A 652 -7.48 17.14 19.29
CA THR A 652 -6.52 16.03 19.15
C THR A 652 -6.51 15.50 17.73
N ARG A 653 -7.69 15.18 17.18
CA ARG A 653 -7.82 14.68 15.80
C ARG A 653 -7.31 15.66 14.75
N THR A 654 -7.52 16.95 14.94
CA THR A 654 -7.02 17.98 14.02
C THR A 654 -5.50 18.04 14.04
N LYS A 655 -4.86 17.95 15.22
CA LYS A 655 -3.40 17.93 15.35
C LYS A 655 -2.79 16.66 14.77
N ASP A 656 -3.36 15.50 15.07
CA ASP A 656 -2.88 14.21 14.54
C ASP A 656 -2.98 14.17 13.01
N PHE A 657 -4.12 14.64 12.46
CA PHE A 657 -4.28 14.78 11.02
C PHE A 657 -3.26 15.75 10.41
N MET A 658 -3.01 16.89 11.06
CA MET A 658 -2.07 17.87 10.54
C MET A 658 -0.63 17.36 10.59
N GLN A 659 -0.22 16.67 11.65
CA GLN A 659 1.09 16.02 11.71
C GLN A 659 1.28 15.06 10.53
N LYS A 660 0.28 14.22 10.25
CA LYS A 660 0.29 13.35 9.07
C LYS A 660 0.39 14.16 7.79
N ALA A 661 -0.44 15.18 7.62
CA ALA A 661 -0.46 16.01 6.41
C ALA A 661 0.89 16.68 6.13
N LEU A 662 1.55 17.22 7.16
CA LEU A 662 2.87 17.85 7.05
C LEU A 662 3.95 16.83 6.63
N ARG A 663 3.94 15.63 7.23
CA ARG A 663 4.87 14.54 6.87
C ARG A 663 4.59 13.99 5.48
N GLU A 664 3.33 13.95 5.03
CA GLU A 664 3.01 13.58 3.65
C GLU A 664 3.43 14.65 2.65
N ALA A 665 3.33 15.95 2.99
CA ALA A 665 3.79 17.04 2.13
C ALA A 665 5.30 17.01 1.90
N LYS A 666 6.10 16.56 2.87
CA LYS A 666 7.58 16.44 2.76
C LYS A 666 8.26 17.76 2.40
N VAL A 667 7.70 18.87 2.87
CA VAL A 667 8.25 20.23 2.67
C VAL A 667 9.12 20.61 3.86
N HIS A 668 8.56 20.56 5.07
CA HIS A 668 9.24 20.99 6.31
C HIS A 668 9.57 19.86 7.27
N THR A 669 8.93 18.69 7.11
CA THR A 669 9.09 17.48 7.93
C THR A 669 8.76 16.24 7.07
N ASP A 670 9.34 15.08 7.39
CA ASP A 670 9.06 13.77 6.75
C ASP A 670 8.98 12.68 7.84
N PHE A 671 8.59 11.45 7.48
CA PHE A 671 8.48 10.32 8.40
C PHE A 671 9.83 9.82 8.96
N PRO A 672 10.91 9.67 8.17
CA PRO A 672 12.18 9.16 8.69
C PRO A 672 13.00 10.20 9.45
N ASP A 673 12.90 11.47 9.06
CA ASP A 673 13.63 12.61 9.64
C ASP A 673 12.65 13.76 9.91
N TYR A 674 11.95 13.66 11.04
CA TYR A 674 10.88 14.60 11.38
C TYR A 674 11.43 15.87 12.05
N ASN A 675 10.89 17.02 11.64
CA ASN A 675 11.23 18.33 12.18
C ASN A 675 10.33 18.66 13.38
N GLU A 676 10.74 18.19 14.57
CA GLU A 676 10.00 18.38 15.82
C GLU A 676 9.66 19.86 16.12
N PRO A 677 10.58 20.84 15.94
CA PRO A 677 10.22 22.26 16.10
C PRO A 677 9.06 22.72 15.23
N TYR A 678 9.03 22.35 13.94
CA TYR A 678 7.97 22.75 13.02
C TYR A 678 6.64 22.07 13.34
N GLU A 679 6.67 20.76 13.62
CA GLU A 679 5.47 20.00 14.00
C GLU A 679 4.87 20.55 15.30
N THR A 680 5.71 20.81 16.31
CA THR A 680 5.28 21.36 17.60
C THR A 680 4.71 22.77 17.45
N ALA A 681 5.37 23.63 16.67
CA ALA A 681 4.88 24.98 16.41
C ALA A 681 3.51 24.97 15.71
N THR A 682 3.32 24.07 14.74
CA THR A 682 2.05 23.94 14.02
C THR A 682 0.94 23.36 14.91
N ALA A 683 1.27 22.37 15.74
CA ALA A 683 0.34 21.82 16.73
C ALA A 683 -0.11 22.89 17.75
N ASN A 684 0.83 23.72 18.23
CA ASN A 684 0.52 24.83 19.13
C ASN A 684 -0.34 25.89 18.44
N PHE A 685 -0.04 26.24 17.19
CA PHE A 685 -0.87 27.16 16.40
C PHE A 685 -2.32 26.67 16.32
N ILE A 686 -2.55 25.38 16.05
CA ILE A 686 -3.90 24.79 16.03
C ILE A 686 -4.59 24.92 17.40
N ASP A 687 -3.89 24.57 18.48
CA ASP A 687 -4.43 24.68 19.84
C ASP A 687 -4.81 26.14 20.17
N ASP A 688 -3.95 27.09 19.81
CA ASP A 688 -4.14 28.50 20.12
C ASP A 688 -5.29 29.11 19.33
N ILE A 689 -5.40 28.88 18.01
CA ILE A 689 -6.53 29.40 17.22
C ILE A 689 -7.87 28.81 17.67
N LEU A 690 -7.89 27.53 18.06
CA LEU A 690 -9.12 26.86 18.52
C LEU A 690 -9.52 27.22 19.96
N LYS A 691 -8.62 27.83 20.75
CA LYS A 691 -8.91 28.39 22.09
C LYS A 691 -9.17 29.90 22.05
N ASP A 692 -8.71 30.57 21.00
CA ASP A 692 -8.82 32.01 20.86
C ASP A 692 -10.24 32.46 20.47
N GLY A 693 -10.92 33.09 21.42
CA GLY A 693 -12.26 33.64 21.20
C GLY A 693 -12.32 34.69 20.08
N SER A 694 -11.22 35.34 19.71
CA SER A 694 -11.22 36.32 18.61
C SER A 694 -11.26 35.68 17.23
N PHE A 695 -10.56 34.55 17.02
CA PHE A 695 -10.68 33.76 15.80
C PHE A 695 -12.07 33.12 15.71
N LEU A 696 -12.50 32.40 16.75
CA LEU A 696 -13.79 31.71 16.75
C LEU A 696 -14.98 32.66 16.56
N LYS A 697 -14.90 33.89 17.08
CA LYS A 697 -15.93 34.92 16.87
C LYS A 697 -16.13 35.27 15.39
N GLU A 698 -15.07 35.22 14.60
CA GLU A 698 -15.10 35.52 13.16
C GLU A 698 -15.31 34.27 12.31
N PHE A 699 -14.77 33.13 12.75
CA PHE A 699 -14.91 31.84 12.07
C PHE A 699 -16.32 31.27 12.16
N LEU A 700 -16.96 31.28 13.35
CA LEU A 700 -18.25 30.60 13.56
C LEU A 700 -19.39 31.14 12.67
N PRO A 701 -19.57 32.46 12.44
CA PRO A 701 -20.58 32.96 11.51
C PRO A 701 -20.37 32.47 10.08
N PHE A 702 -19.12 32.46 9.61
CA PHE A 702 -18.76 31.94 8.28
C PHE A 702 -18.99 30.43 8.21
N PHE A 703 -18.52 29.70 9.20
CA PHE A 703 -18.72 28.26 9.34
C PHE A 703 -20.20 27.88 9.29
N ASN A 704 -21.07 28.55 10.06
CA ASN A 704 -22.50 28.23 10.08
C ASN A 704 -23.12 28.39 8.68
N LYS A 705 -22.82 29.50 7.98
CA LYS A 705 -23.28 29.72 6.60
C LYS A 705 -22.79 28.62 5.65
N VAL A 706 -21.50 28.30 5.68
CA VAL A 706 -20.91 27.25 4.84
C VAL A 706 -21.47 25.88 5.19
N SER A 707 -21.69 25.58 6.48
CA SER A 707 -22.24 24.31 6.95
C SER A 707 -23.68 24.12 6.47
N ASP A 708 -24.52 25.16 6.49
CA ASP A 708 -25.89 25.09 5.98
C ASP A 708 -25.92 24.72 4.49
N TYR A 709 -25.08 25.36 3.67
CA TYR A 709 -24.95 24.99 2.24
C TYR A 709 -24.29 23.62 2.04
N GLY A 710 -23.32 23.26 2.87
CA GLY A 710 -22.64 21.97 2.83
C GLY A 710 -23.60 20.81 3.09
N ILE A 711 -24.57 20.97 3.99
CA ILE A 711 -25.65 20.00 4.22
C ILE A 711 -26.50 19.83 2.95
N LEU A 712 -26.85 20.92 2.26
CA LEU A 712 -27.60 20.84 1.01
C LEU A 712 -26.81 20.11 -0.09
N GLN A 713 -25.52 20.40 -0.22
CA GLN A 713 -24.65 19.69 -1.16
C GLN A 713 -24.52 18.20 -0.81
N SER A 714 -24.35 17.85 0.46
CA SER A 714 -24.28 16.45 0.92
C SER A 714 -25.59 15.67 0.65
N LEU A 715 -26.75 16.29 0.90
CA LEU A 715 -28.05 15.70 0.57
C LEU A 715 -28.21 15.52 -0.95
N GLY A 716 -27.75 16.49 -1.74
CA GLY A 716 -27.70 16.38 -3.21
C GLY A 716 -26.79 15.24 -3.67
N LEU A 717 -25.60 15.12 -3.08
CA LEU A 717 -24.65 14.04 -3.36
C LEU A 717 -25.23 12.67 -3.00
N THR A 718 -25.89 12.56 -1.85
CA THR A 718 -26.60 11.35 -1.42
C THR A 718 -27.69 10.95 -2.41
N LEU A 719 -28.49 11.91 -2.87
CA LEU A 719 -29.51 11.65 -3.89
C LEU A 719 -28.89 11.16 -5.19
N LEU A 720 -27.84 11.83 -5.67
CA LEU A 720 -27.14 11.44 -6.90
C LEU A 720 -26.53 10.06 -6.79
N LYS A 721 -25.83 9.75 -5.68
CA LYS A 721 -25.25 8.43 -5.42
C LYS A 721 -26.27 7.30 -5.57
N ASN A 722 -27.48 7.50 -5.02
CA ASN A 722 -28.55 6.51 -5.00
C ASN A 722 -29.40 6.45 -6.27
N THR A 723 -29.29 7.42 -7.18
CA THR A 723 -30.16 7.52 -8.38
C THR A 723 -29.41 7.52 -9.70
N ALA A 724 -28.11 7.79 -9.68
CA ALA A 724 -27.25 7.67 -10.85
C ALA A 724 -27.01 6.19 -11.23
N PRO A 725 -26.67 5.89 -12.50
CA PRO A 725 -26.24 4.56 -12.92
C PRO A 725 -25.07 4.04 -12.05
N GLY A 726 -25.08 2.76 -11.72
CA GLY A 726 -24.14 2.13 -10.78
C GLY A 726 -24.81 1.69 -9.48
N ILE A 727 -24.01 1.12 -8.58
CA ILE A 727 -24.46 0.57 -7.30
C ILE A 727 -24.05 1.53 -6.16
N PRO A 728 -24.98 2.16 -5.42
CA PRO A 728 -24.63 3.04 -4.31
C PRO A 728 -23.90 2.30 -3.19
N ASP A 729 -22.79 2.88 -2.73
CA ASP A 729 -22.02 2.41 -1.58
C ASP A 729 -22.07 3.40 -0.41
N THR A 730 -22.19 2.84 0.78
CA THR A 730 -22.21 3.60 2.04
C THR A 730 -21.08 3.12 2.93
N TYR A 731 -20.13 4.00 3.21
CA TYR A 731 -19.11 3.74 4.21
C TYR A 731 -19.68 3.82 5.62
N GLN A 732 -19.19 3.00 6.56
CA GLN A 732 -19.72 2.94 7.91
C GLN A 732 -19.73 4.29 8.65
N GLY A 733 -20.92 4.69 9.12
CA GLY A 733 -21.20 6.01 9.69
C GLY A 733 -22.39 6.63 8.99
#